data_AF-A0A1I0ZS49-F1
#
_entry.id   AF-A0A1I0ZS49-F1
#
_cell.length_a   1.000
_cell.length_b   1.000
_cell.length_c   1.000
_cell.angle_alpha   90.00
_cell.angle_beta   90.00
_cell.angle_gamma   90.00
#
_symmetry.space_group_name_H-M   'P 1'
#
loop_
_entity.id
_entity.type
_entity.pdbx_description
1 polymer ?
#
loop_
_entity_poly.entity_id
_entity_poly.type
_entity_poly.pdbx_seq_one_letter_code
_entity_poly.pdbx_strand_id
1 'polypeptide(L)'
;MKSWIIENDGARFVADNGVMRVENDLKDGTTAYRWSDGAAVLDTHGEVLFSGRTWRTTHGTSHALLPGSVLADAAAAGGGALAWTIEHRGADADMPVLRQRFILTEGRPYALTELSATRDASWSTREISPLCALRNDGSVLSFGEEAEARAEDKELRVLFVPFDNDKWVRYAAYPIPCDVESYEVTSVYHPASRRGFVFGSVTHDKWKSGIQAAGTFAGELARLRVYGGATGLHTRDSLSHGAVSGREIRSPLVFVGKYDDYREGLEAYGRANAEIVPALPWKGGVPFGWNSWSAVMDKLDADVYMRVSDFIGETLQSGGALREDDAVFVNFDAFWNHLTEEELQACVARVRANGQLPGIYATPFAYWGRDPEKPVEGFEGVVYRELLLKDEAGALLPTLDGAYAMDPTHPIVVESIRRQMARFVDAGFSYVKLDFLTHGAMEGKHYLAEIETGIQAYNYGMSVVRDALDPARIGRPFFINLSIAPLFPHGYAHSRRISCDAFGLIGDTEYMLNALTSAWWVNDTLYRFNDPDHTVLYKSHNQRATAEDEGRSRLHASIIAGTSLLLGDDYRMPEAAARARDWLASGEAVALARKGKTFLPVDGVAGAGAADIFALRTDEGLWLACFNYDGERAVKRTIGWNRLPLERADISHAVSLYGVPASDVRLGDDAIELALGAAASAVFLLATDPASVT
;
A
#
# COMPACT_ATOMS: atom_id res chain seq x y z
N MET A 1 18.97 6.79 -31.11
CA MET A 1 18.77 8.19 -31.54
C MET A 1 17.48 8.60 -30.85
N LYS A 2 17.54 9.49 -29.85
CA LYS A 2 16.41 9.77 -28.94
C LYS A 2 15.21 10.28 -29.74
N SER A 3 14.08 9.57 -29.72
CA SER A 3 12.93 9.81 -30.62
C SER A 3 11.92 10.80 -30.03
N TRP A 4 12.39 11.91 -29.46
CA TRP A 4 11.49 12.97 -28.97
C TRP A 4 10.96 13.78 -30.14
N ILE A 5 9.64 13.98 -30.20
CA ILE A 5 9.04 15.01 -31.05
C ILE A 5 8.67 16.18 -30.13
N ILE A 6 9.26 17.34 -30.39
CA ILE A 6 8.99 18.58 -29.67
C ILE A 6 8.45 19.60 -30.68
N GLU A 7 7.24 20.09 -30.45
CA GLU A 7 6.61 21.11 -31.28
C GLU A 7 6.26 22.34 -30.43
N ASN A 8 6.61 23.52 -30.92
CA ASN A 8 6.22 24.79 -30.31
C ASN A 8 5.84 25.79 -31.42
N ASP A 9 4.55 26.02 -31.60
CA ASP A 9 4.00 26.93 -32.62
C ASP A 9 3.63 28.31 -32.05
N GLY A 10 3.97 28.58 -30.79
CA GLY A 10 3.61 29.80 -30.06
C GLY A 10 2.18 29.82 -29.53
N ALA A 11 1.31 28.91 -29.98
CA ALA A 11 -0.02 28.68 -29.43
C ALA A 11 -0.08 27.41 -28.57
N ARG A 12 0.78 26.43 -28.85
CA ARG A 12 0.85 25.13 -28.16
C ARG A 12 2.30 24.70 -28.00
N PHE A 13 2.54 23.95 -26.93
CA PHE A 13 3.77 23.21 -26.71
C PHE A 13 3.45 21.72 -26.61
N VAL A 14 4.12 20.88 -27.39
CA VAL A 14 3.90 19.43 -27.40
C VAL A 14 5.23 18.71 -27.21
N ALA A 15 5.22 17.70 -26.35
CA ALA A 15 6.32 16.76 -26.17
C ALA A 15 5.80 15.32 -26.28
N ASP A 16 6.42 14.52 -27.14
CA ASP A 16 6.02 13.15 -27.49
C ASP A 16 7.21 12.19 -27.34
N ASN A 17 7.00 11.03 -26.70
CA ASN A 17 8.00 9.98 -26.50
C ASN A 17 7.80 8.73 -27.37
N GLY A 18 6.86 8.77 -28.32
CA GLY A 18 6.45 7.66 -29.19
C GLY A 18 5.34 6.77 -28.61
N VAL A 19 5.08 6.84 -27.30
CA VAL A 19 4.04 6.06 -26.60
C VAL A 19 2.90 6.97 -26.15
N MET A 20 3.25 8.14 -25.63
CA MET A 20 2.33 9.19 -25.25
C MET A 20 2.93 10.57 -25.54
N ARG A 21 2.05 11.56 -25.59
CA ARG A 21 2.42 12.97 -25.67
C ARG A 21 1.63 13.83 -24.71
N VAL A 22 2.26 14.89 -24.26
CA VAL A 22 1.67 15.93 -23.42
C VAL A 22 1.53 17.19 -24.26
N GLU A 23 0.32 17.72 -24.36
CA GLU A 23 -0.03 18.90 -25.14
C GLU A 23 -0.43 20.02 -24.18
N ASN A 24 0.34 21.10 -24.14
CA ASN A 24 0.00 22.30 -23.38
C ASN A 24 -0.58 23.35 -24.32
N ASP A 25 -1.80 23.81 -24.05
CA ASP A 25 -2.43 24.92 -24.77
C ASP A 25 -2.01 26.25 -24.12
N LEU A 26 -1.29 27.06 -24.87
CA LEU A 26 -0.76 28.35 -24.38
C LEU A 26 -1.76 29.50 -24.57
N LYS A 27 -2.93 29.25 -25.17
CA LYS A 27 -4.01 30.24 -25.29
C LYS A 27 -4.93 30.23 -24.09
N ASP A 28 -5.27 29.05 -23.57
CA ASP A 28 -6.22 28.92 -22.46
C ASP A 28 -5.62 28.29 -21.19
N GLY A 29 -4.37 27.83 -21.24
CA GLY A 29 -3.66 27.31 -20.08
C GLY A 29 -4.06 25.88 -19.70
N THR A 30 -4.74 25.15 -20.58
CA THR A 30 -5.08 23.74 -20.38
C THR A 30 -3.95 22.80 -20.79
N THR A 31 -4.03 21.54 -20.37
CA THR A 31 -3.13 20.46 -20.78
C THR A 31 -3.93 19.21 -21.13
N ALA A 32 -3.54 18.50 -22.17
CA ALA A 32 -4.03 17.17 -22.51
C ALA A 32 -2.90 16.14 -22.47
N TYR A 33 -3.22 14.93 -22.01
CA TYR A 33 -2.34 13.77 -22.08
C TYR A 33 -2.94 12.82 -23.10
N ARG A 34 -2.17 12.40 -24.11
CA ARG A 34 -2.66 11.51 -25.18
C ARG A 34 -1.73 10.33 -25.37
N TRP A 35 -2.29 9.15 -25.53
CA TRP A 35 -1.56 7.92 -25.84
C TRP A 35 -1.71 7.57 -27.32
N SER A 36 -0.74 6.81 -27.82
CA SER A 36 -0.65 6.38 -29.22
C SER A 36 -1.85 5.55 -29.70
N ASP A 37 -2.61 4.94 -28.79
CA ASP A 37 -3.84 4.19 -29.08
C ASP A 37 -5.11 5.07 -29.13
N GLY A 38 -4.94 6.40 -29.05
CA GLY A 38 -6.03 7.36 -29.08
C GLY A 38 -6.66 7.64 -27.70
N ALA A 39 -6.24 6.94 -26.64
CA ALA A 39 -6.69 7.26 -25.29
C ALA A 39 -6.20 8.66 -24.86
N ALA A 40 -6.96 9.34 -24.01
CA ALA A 40 -6.63 10.68 -23.56
C ALA A 40 -7.20 11.06 -22.18
N VAL A 41 -6.52 11.98 -21.52
CA VAL A 41 -7.06 12.79 -20.41
C VAL A 41 -7.14 14.23 -20.92
N LEU A 42 -8.34 14.79 -20.94
CA LEU A 42 -8.67 16.05 -21.61
C LEU A 42 -8.89 17.18 -20.61
N ASP A 43 -8.75 18.42 -21.11
CA ASP A 43 -9.15 19.65 -20.43
C ASP A 43 -8.57 19.81 -19.01
N THR A 44 -7.34 19.33 -18.81
CA THR A 44 -6.70 19.35 -17.50
C THR A 44 -6.09 20.71 -17.18
N HIS A 45 -6.06 21.08 -15.90
CA HIS A 45 -5.50 22.32 -15.42
C HIS A 45 -4.96 22.16 -14.00
N GLY A 46 -3.98 22.97 -13.61
CA GLY A 46 -3.55 23.10 -12.21
C GLY A 46 -4.37 24.14 -11.45
N GLU A 47 -4.52 23.97 -10.14
CA GLU A 47 -5.15 24.95 -9.25
C GLU A 47 -4.52 25.01 -7.85
N VAL A 48 -4.68 26.16 -7.18
CA VAL A 48 -4.24 26.36 -5.79
C VAL A 48 -5.26 27.18 -5.01
N LEU A 49 -5.43 26.87 -3.73
CA LEU A 49 -6.22 27.71 -2.83
C LEU A 49 -5.37 28.91 -2.39
N PHE A 50 -5.80 30.12 -2.71
CA PHE A 50 -5.12 31.36 -2.32
C PHE A 50 -6.12 32.36 -1.75
N SER A 51 -5.89 32.82 -0.51
CA SER A 51 -6.76 33.79 0.17
C SER A 51 -8.25 33.40 0.15
N GLY A 52 -8.54 32.11 0.32
CA GLY A 52 -9.91 31.55 0.31
C GLY A 52 -10.56 31.43 -1.07
N ARG A 53 -9.82 31.64 -2.16
CA ARG A 53 -10.32 31.54 -3.55
C ARG A 53 -9.44 30.58 -4.34
N THR A 54 -10.06 29.81 -5.23
CA THR A 54 -9.34 28.91 -6.14
C THR A 54 -8.73 29.70 -7.29
N TRP A 55 -7.41 29.60 -7.44
CA TRP A 55 -6.66 30.15 -8.55
C TRP A 55 -6.26 29.03 -9.51
N ARG A 56 -6.71 29.10 -10.77
CA ARG A 56 -6.49 28.07 -11.79
C ARG A 56 -5.53 28.58 -12.85
N THR A 57 -4.78 27.65 -13.43
CA THR A 57 -3.95 27.91 -14.62
C THR A 57 -4.79 28.48 -15.77
N THR A 58 -6.04 28.07 -15.94
CA THR A 58 -6.99 28.61 -16.94
C THR A 58 -7.57 29.99 -16.64
N HIS A 59 -7.37 30.52 -15.42
CA HIS A 59 -7.72 31.90 -15.11
C HIS A 59 -6.60 32.88 -15.50
N GLY A 60 -5.43 32.38 -15.92
CA GLY A 60 -4.32 33.20 -16.38
C GLY A 60 -4.67 33.98 -17.65
N THR A 61 -4.03 35.13 -17.84
CA THR A 61 -4.12 35.94 -19.06
C THR A 61 -2.90 35.79 -19.96
N SER A 62 -1.86 35.10 -19.47
CA SER A 62 -0.64 34.78 -20.22
C SER A 62 -0.16 33.39 -19.82
N HIS A 63 0.15 32.57 -20.82
CA HIS A 63 0.74 31.23 -20.66
C HIS A 63 1.95 31.12 -21.58
N ALA A 64 3.09 30.72 -21.05
CA ALA A 64 4.31 30.61 -21.83
C ALA A 64 5.21 29.49 -21.33
N LEU A 65 5.90 28.83 -22.26
CA LEU A 65 7.03 27.98 -21.94
C LEU A 65 8.09 28.81 -21.20
N LEU A 66 8.44 28.41 -19.98
CA LEU A 66 9.45 29.10 -19.18
C LEU A 66 10.81 29.02 -19.90
N PRO A 67 11.47 30.15 -20.21
CA PRO A 67 12.72 30.14 -20.96
C PRO A 67 13.79 29.28 -20.29
N GLY A 68 14.44 28.39 -21.06
CA GLY A 68 15.48 27.50 -20.56
C GLY A 68 14.99 26.32 -19.70
N SER A 69 13.68 26.12 -19.55
CA SER A 69 13.12 25.02 -18.75
C SER A 69 13.13 23.66 -19.44
N VAL A 70 13.35 23.60 -20.76
CA VAL A 70 13.41 22.35 -21.52
C VAL A 70 14.74 21.66 -21.24
N LEU A 71 14.71 20.62 -20.42
CA LEU A 71 15.89 19.87 -19.97
C LEU A 71 15.79 18.43 -20.47
N ALA A 72 16.76 18.03 -21.29
CA ALA A 72 16.98 16.63 -21.64
C ALA A 72 17.82 15.93 -20.57
N ASP A 73 17.56 14.64 -20.35
CA ASP A 73 18.18 13.82 -19.31
C ASP A 73 17.94 14.37 -17.89
N ALA A 74 16.73 14.88 -17.64
CA ALA A 74 16.35 15.27 -16.30
C ALA A 74 16.47 14.06 -15.35
N ALA A 75 17.26 14.19 -14.29
CA ALA A 75 17.60 13.09 -13.37
C ALA A 75 16.39 12.45 -12.66
N ALA A 76 15.23 13.12 -12.67
CA ALA A 76 14.04 12.78 -11.89
C ALA A 76 13.33 11.46 -12.25
N ALA A 77 13.83 10.68 -13.23
CA ALA A 77 13.24 9.39 -13.63
C ALA A 77 14.22 8.40 -14.31
N GLY A 78 15.51 8.38 -13.93
CA GLY A 78 16.44 7.32 -14.36
C GLY A 78 17.23 7.55 -15.67
N GLY A 79 17.35 8.80 -16.13
CA GLY A 79 18.01 9.14 -17.41
C GLY A 79 17.07 8.97 -18.61
N GLY A 80 17.31 9.66 -19.72
CA GLY A 80 16.41 9.60 -20.88
C GLY A 80 15.03 10.23 -20.64
N ALA A 81 14.94 11.25 -19.79
CA ALA A 81 13.72 12.01 -19.54
C ALA A 81 13.80 13.44 -20.11
N LEU A 82 12.69 13.94 -20.62
CA LEU A 82 12.48 15.32 -21.04
C LEU A 82 11.60 16.02 -19.98
N ALA A 83 12.06 17.15 -19.46
CA ALA A 83 11.29 17.99 -18.56
C ALA A 83 11.11 19.40 -19.12
N TRP A 84 9.99 20.04 -18.84
CA TRP A 84 9.72 21.44 -19.20
C TRP A 84 8.72 22.07 -18.24
N THR A 85 8.58 23.40 -18.30
CA THR A 85 7.67 24.15 -17.42
C THR A 85 6.87 25.18 -18.19
N ILE A 86 5.56 25.20 -17.99
CA ILE A 86 4.66 26.25 -18.46
C ILE A 86 4.37 27.20 -17.30
N GLU A 87 4.58 28.50 -17.53
CA GLU A 87 4.29 29.55 -16.57
C GLU A 87 2.96 30.23 -16.93
N HIS A 88 2.06 30.37 -15.94
CA HIS A 88 0.75 30.98 -16.08
C HIS A 88 0.68 32.21 -15.15
N ARG A 89 0.35 33.36 -15.73
CA ARG A 89 0.23 34.64 -15.01
C ARG A 89 -1.18 35.18 -15.12
N GLY A 90 -1.73 35.63 -14.00
CA GLY A 90 -2.99 36.37 -13.96
C GLY A 90 -2.80 37.86 -14.28
N ALA A 91 -3.92 38.55 -14.50
CA ALA A 91 -3.92 40.01 -14.63
C ALA A 91 -3.61 40.73 -13.30
N ASP A 92 -3.99 40.10 -12.18
CA ASP A 92 -3.72 40.61 -10.84
C ASP A 92 -2.32 40.19 -10.39
N ALA A 93 -1.45 41.18 -10.16
CA ALA A 93 -0.07 40.97 -9.74
C ALA A 93 0.06 40.41 -8.31
N ASP A 94 -1.00 40.50 -7.49
CA ASP A 94 -1.00 39.95 -6.13
C ASP A 94 -1.20 38.42 -6.12
N MET A 95 -1.76 37.87 -7.20
CA MET A 95 -2.00 36.44 -7.36
C MET A 95 -0.68 35.67 -7.56
N PRO A 96 -0.56 34.45 -7.02
CA PRO A 96 0.63 33.64 -7.23
C PRO A 96 0.81 33.30 -8.72
N VAL A 97 2.05 33.38 -9.18
CA VAL A 97 2.44 32.86 -10.50
C VAL A 97 2.42 31.35 -10.43
N LEU A 98 1.66 30.70 -11.31
CA LEU A 98 1.58 29.25 -11.38
C LEU A 98 2.59 28.72 -12.40
N ARG A 99 3.28 27.64 -12.04
CA ARG A 99 4.23 26.95 -12.92
C ARG A 99 3.89 25.47 -12.93
N GLN A 100 3.41 24.97 -14.06
CA GLN A 100 3.20 23.54 -14.26
C GLN A 100 4.44 22.92 -14.88
N ARG A 101 5.06 22.00 -14.16
CA ARG A 101 6.23 21.25 -14.60
C ARG A 101 5.81 19.86 -15.02
N PHE A 102 6.29 19.42 -16.18
CA PHE A 102 6.02 18.11 -16.74
C PHE A 102 7.31 17.34 -16.94
N ILE A 103 7.25 16.02 -16.79
CA ILE A 103 8.36 15.09 -17.02
C ILE A 103 7.83 13.93 -17.83
N LEU A 104 8.46 13.65 -18.96
CA LEU A 104 8.16 12.53 -19.83
C LEU A 104 9.43 11.71 -20.01
N THR A 105 9.34 10.38 -19.86
CA THR A 105 10.50 9.47 -19.98
C THR A 105 10.35 8.61 -21.22
N GLU A 106 11.45 8.37 -21.94
CA GLU A 106 11.45 7.61 -23.20
C GLU A 106 10.82 6.22 -23.00
N GLY A 107 9.90 5.84 -23.91
CA GLY A 107 9.23 4.53 -23.89
C GLY A 107 8.27 4.28 -22.72
N ARG A 108 8.05 5.24 -21.80
CA ARG A 108 7.13 5.06 -20.68
C ARG A 108 5.71 5.53 -21.05
N PRO A 109 4.64 4.78 -20.71
CA PRO A 109 3.25 5.15 -20.99
C PRO A 109 2.66 6.06 -19.88
N TYR A 110 3.50 6.85 -19.21
CA TYR A 110 3.05 7.81 -18.20
C TYR A 110 3.92 9.07 -18.19
N ALA A 111 3.33 10.15 -17.69
CA ALA A 111 4.01 11.41 -17.41
C ALA A 111 3.95 11.72 -15.91
N LEU A 112 4.87 12.55 -15.44
CA LEU A 112 4.80 13.16 -14.11
C LEU A 112 4.49 14.66 -14.24
N THR A 113 3.63 15.19 -13.38
CA THR A 113 3.24 16.60 -13.35
C THR A 113 3.28 17.19 -11.94
N GLU A 114 3.79 18.40 -11.80
CA GLU A 114 3.87 19.17 -10.54
C GLU A 114 3.40 20.59 -10.79
N LEU A 115 2.72 21.20 -9.82
CA LEU A 115 2.37 22.61 -9.83
C LEU A 115 3.15 23.32 -8.73
N SER A 116 3.86 24.38 -9.09
CA SER A 116 4.38 25.34 -8.11
C SER A 116 3.63 26.67 -8.20
N ALA A 117 3.38 27.28 -7.05
CA ALA A 117 2.75 28.58 -6.92
C ALA A 117 3.75 29.54 -6.23
N THR A 118 4.14 30.61 -6.94
CA THR A 118 5.26 31.48 -6.55
C THR A 118 4.80 32.92 -6.29
N ARG A 119 5.32 33.52 -5.21
CA ARG A 119 5.18 34.96 -4.87
C ARG A 119 6.49 35.50 -4.31
N ASP A 120 6.65 36.82 -4.36
CA ASP A 120 7.81 37.50 -3.76
C ASP A 120 7.76 37.47 -2.22
N ALA A 121 6.56 37.65 -1.66
CA ALA A 121 6.30 37.52 -0.24
C ALA A 121 5.96 36.08 0.13
N SER A 122 6.35 35.67 1.34
CA SER A 122 5.93 34.38 1.89
C SER A 122 4.41 34.35 2.06
N TRP A 123 3.82 33.21 1.74
CA TRP A 123 2.40 32.94 1.89
C TRP A 123 2.22 31.47 2.28
N SER A 124 0.98 31.06 2.53
CA SER A 124 0.68 29.67 2.84
C SER A 124 -0.60 29.19 2.20
N THR A 125 -0.69 27.88 2.00
CA THR A 125 -1.92 27.21 1.58
C THR A 125 -2.01 25.81 2.17
N ARG A 126 -3.24 25.34 2.33
CA ARG A 126 -3.53 23.97 2.77
C ARG A 126 -3.87 23.05 1.60
N GLU A 127 -3.93 23.59 0.38
CA GLU A 127 -4.41 22.84 -0.77
C GLU A 127 -3.80 23.33 -2.09
N ILE A 128 -3.27 22.38 -2.88
CA ILE A 128 -2.72 22.62 -4.21
C ILE A 128 -2.87 21.37 -5.08
N SER A 129 -3.23 21.54 -6.35
CA SER A 129 -3.50 20.45 -7.29
C SER A 129 -2.81 20.68 -8.63
N PRO A 130 -1.94 19.76 -9.09
CA PRO A 130 -1.35 19.84 -10.42
C PRO A 130 -2.26 19.34 -11.53
N LEU A 131 -3.34 18.63 -11.19
CA LEU A 131 -4.20 17.93 -12.13
C LEU A 131 -5.67 17.99 -11.68
N CYS A 132 -6.43 18.88 -12.29
CA CYS A 132 -7.88 18.94 -12.24
C CYS A 132 -8.46 18.82 -13.65
N ALA A 133 -9.58 18.13 -13.79
CA ALA A 133 -10.39 18.09 -15.01
C ALA A 133 -11.87 18.09 -14.64
N LEU A 134 -12.67 18.84 -15.38
CA LEU A 134 -14.11 18.93 -15.17
C LEU A 134 -14.81 19.18 -16.51
N ARG A 135 -15.79 18.34 -16.84
CA ARG A 135 -16.72 18.57 -17.94
C ARG A 135 -18.14 18.55 -17.44
N ASN A 136 -19.00 19.36 -18.06
CA ASN A 136 -20.44 19.37 -17.76
C ASN A 136 -21.16 18.23 -18.50
N ASP A 137 -20.60 17.79 -19.63
CA ASP A 137 -21.09 16.74 -20.50
C ASP A 137 -19.94 15.85 -21.00
N GLY A 138 -20.20 14.54 -21.06
CA GLY A 138 -19.22 13.55 -21.47
C GLY A 138 -18.11 13.32 -20.44
N SER A 139 -17.12 12.51 -20.82
CA SER A 139 -16.02 12.15 -19.93
C SER A 139 -14.78 13.02 -20.14
N VAL A 140 -14.02 13.24 -19.05
CA VAL A 140 -12.64 13.76 -19.07
C VAL A 140 -11.63 12.73 -19.55
N LEU A 141 -12.01 11.45 -19.57
CA LEU A 141 -11.21 10.33 -20.06
C LEU A 141 -11.77 9.88 -21.42
N SER A 142 -10.89 9.56 -22.36
CA SER A 142 -11.24 8.81 -23.57
C SER A 142 -10.35 7.59 -23.66
N PHE A 143 -10.90 6.46 -24.08
CA PHE A 143 -10.15 5.22 -24.28
C PHE A 143 -9.75 5.03 -25.76
N GLY A 144 -10.11 5.96 -26.64
CA GLY A 144 -9.91 5.90 -28.10
C GLY A 144 -11.08 5.23 -28.83
N GLU A 145 -11.30 5.58 -30.10
CA GLU A 145 -12.49 5.14 -30.88
C GLU A 145 -12.62 3.61 -30.96
N GLU A 146 -11.50 2.91 -31.19
CA GLU A 146 -11.50 1.43 -31.28
C GLU A 146 -11.83 0.76 -29.95
N ALA A 147 -11.50 1.40 -28.83
CA ALA A 147 -11.85 0.94 -27.49
C ALA A 147 -13.34 1.07 -27.23
N GLU A 148 -13.85 2.27 -27.48
CA GLU A 148 -15.21 2.68 -27.17
C GLU A 148 -16.22 1.93 -28.05
N ALA A 149 -15.78 1.41 -29.20
CA ALA A 149 -16.58 0.52 -30.05
C ALA A 149 -16.76 -0.91 -29.50
N ARG A 150 -15.99 -1.33 -28.49
CA ARG A 150 -16.07 -2.69 -27.93
C ARG A 150 -17.32 -2.85 -27.08
N ALA A 151 -18.13 -3.87 -27.42
CA ALA A 151 -19.40 -4.12 -26.74
C ALA A 151 -19.26 -4.52 -25.25
N GLU A 152 -18.07 -4.98 -24.83
CA GLU A 152 -17.76 -5.42 -23.47
C GLU A 152 -17.34 -4.29 -22.51
N ASP A 153 -16.86 -3.16 -23.04
CA ASP A 153 -16.33 -2.03 -22.26
C ASP A 153 -17.42 -0.98 -21.99
N LYS A 154 -18.52 -1.41 -21.37
CA LYS A 154 -19.67 -0.53 -21.03
C LYS A 154 -19.63 0.00 -19.60
N GLU A 155 -18.94 -0.70 -18.71
CA GLU A 155 -18.81 -0.33 -17.30
C GLU A 155 -17.44 0.30 -17.08
N LEU A 156 -17.41 1.44 -16.40
CA LEU A 156 -16.19 2.07 -15.92
C LEU A 156 -16.20 2.07 -14.39
N ARG A 157 -15.10 1.63 -13.78
CA ARG A 157 -14.95 1.56 -12.32
C ARG A 157 -13.87 2.52 -11.83
N VAL A 158 -14.10 3.11 -10.67
CA VAL A 158 -13.13 3.91 -9.91
C VAL A 158 -12.68 3.11 -8.68
N LEU A 159 -11.37 2.88 -8.56
CA LEU A 159 -10.79 2.18 -7.41
C LEU A 159 -10.59 3.15 -6.23
N PHE A 160 -11.32 2.94 -5.15
CA PHE A 160 -11.05 3.52 -3.84
C PHE A 160 -9.86 2.84 -3.16
N VAL A 161 -8.84 3.63 -2.86
CA VAL A 161 -7.69 3.25 -2.05
C VAL A 161 -7.72 4.03 -0.74
N PRO A 162 -7.77 3.35 0.42
CA PRO A 162 -7.74 4.03 1.72
C PRO A 162 -6.36 4.58 2.03
N PHE A 163 -6.30 5.63 2.86
CA PHE A 163 -5.05 6.25 3.31
C PHE A 163 -4.19 5.31 4.16
N ASP A 164 -4.83 4.56 5.06
CA ASP A 164 -4.21 3.58 5.95
C ASP A 164 -4.97 2.24 5.93
N ASN A 165 -4.53 1.28 6.74
CA ASN A 165 -5.20 0.00 6.95
C ASN A 165 -5.99 -0.07 8.27
N ASP A 166 -6.40 1.08 8.82
CA ASP A 166 -7.05 1.18 10.14
C ASP A 166 -8.58 1.04 10.08
N LYS A 167 -9.21 0.77 11.22
CA LYS A 167 -10.67 0.71 11.42
C LYS A 167 -11.40 -0.22 10.47
N TRP A 168 -10.76 -1.33 10.10
CA TRP A 168 -11.30 -2.31 9.16
C TRP A 168 -11.76 -1.69 7.83
N VAL A 169 -11.09 -0.61 7.39
CA VAL A 169 -11.38 0.02 6.09
C VAL A 169 -11.10 -0.97 4.96
N ARG A 170 -11.96 -0.93 3.93
CA ARG A 170 -11.87 -1.82 2.76
C ARG A 170 -11.53 -1.02 1.52
N TYR A 171 -10.80 -1.65 0.62
CA TYR A 171 -10.69 -1.18 -0.76
C TYR A 171 -12.03 -1.44 -1.47
N ALA A 172 -12.36 -0.64 -2.47
CA ALA A 172 -13.57 -0.85 -3.24
C ALA A 172 -13.44 -0.36 -4.69
N ALA A 173 -14.04 -1.05 -5.65
CA ALA A 173 -14.15 -0.55 -7.03
C ALA A 173 -15.60 -0.14 -7.33
N TYR A 174 -15.84 1.15 -7.47
CA TYR A 174 -17.18 1.70 -7.65
C TYR A 174 -17.51 1.88 -9.14
N PRO A 175 -18.59 1.28 -9.66
CA PRO A 175 -19.06 1.61 -11.01
C PRO A 175 -19.54 3.06 -11.04
N ILE A 176 -19.34 3.74 -12.17
CA ILE A 176 -19.93 5.06 -12.43
C ILE A 176 -21.42 4.86 -12.77
N PRO A 177 -22.37 5.61 -12.17
CA PRO A 177 -22.21 6.83 -11.39
C PRO A 177 -21.66 6.62 -9.97
N CYS A 178 -20.69 7.47 -9.60
CA CYS A 178 -20.06 7.46 -8.28
C CYS A 178 -19.51 8.84 -7.92
N ASP A 179 -19.17 9.02 -6.64
CA ASP A 179 -18.37 10.12 -6.10
C ASP A 179 -17.42 9.52 -5.08
N VAL A 180 -16.14 9.43 -5.44
CA VAL A 180 -15.12 8.68 -4.69
C VAL A 180 -13.91 9.58 -4.46
N GLU A 181 -13.44 9.62 -3.23
CA GLU A 181 -12.15 10.19 -2.86
C GLU A 181 -11.21 9.07 -2.42
N SER A 182 -10.16 8.83 -3.20
CA SER A 182 -9.07 7.89 -2.87
C SER A 182 -7.86 8.65 -2.32
N TYR A 183 -6.91 7.94 -1.72
CA TYR A 183 -5.72 8.53 -1.14
C TYR A 183 -4.46 7.97 -1.80
N GLU A 184 -3.53 8.86 -2.12
CA GLU A 184 -2.25 8.62 -2.80
C GLU A 184 -2.34 8.04 -4.23
N VAL A 185 -3.28 7.13 -4.51
CA VAL A 185 -3.49 6.56 -5.85
C VAL A 185 -4.94 6.16 -6.10
N THR A 186 -5.36 6.18 -7.36
CA THR A 186 -6.58 5.53 -7.85
C THR A 186 -6.35 4.94 -9.24
N SER A 187 -7.27 4.07 -9.66
CA SER A 187 -7.37 3.58 -11.01
C SER A 187 -8.79 3.75 -11.54
N VAL A 188 -8.93 4.15 -12.81
CA VAL A 188 -10.21 4.24 -13.51
C VAL A 188 -10.16 3.33 -14.73
N TYR A 189 -10.92 2.23 -14.72
CA TYR A 189 -10.71 1.12 -15.65
C TYR A 189 -11.98 0.38 -16.06
N HIS A 190 -11.93 -0.24 -17.24
CA HIS A 190 -12.93 -1.18 -17.70
C HIS A 190 -12.63 -2.58 -17.15
N PRO A 191 -13.55 -3.24 -16.41
CA PRO A 191 -13.27 -4.53 -15.80
C PRO A 191 -13.16 -5.66 -16.83
N ALA A 192 -13.88 -5.57 -17.96
CA ALA A 192 -13.87 -6.59 -19.01
C ALA A 192 -12.51 -6.62 -19.73
N SER A 193 -12.09 -5.51 -20.36
CA SER A 193 -10.81 -5.45 -21.06
C SER A 193 -9.59 -5.25 -20.15
N ARG A 194 -9.80 -4.82 -18.90
CA ARG A 194 -8.77 -4.38 -17.94
C ARG A 194 -8.06 -3.08 -18.32
N ARG A 195 -8.42 -2.43 -19.43
CA ARG A 195 -7.82 -1.16 -19.83
C ARG A 195 -8.16 -0.08 -18.84
N GLY A 196 -7.17 0.73 -18.45
CA GLY A 196 -7.38 1.70 -17.39
C GLY A 196 -6.33 2.79 -17.29
N PHE A 197 -6.71 3.84 -16.58
CA PHE A 197 -5.87 4.96 -16.19
C PHE A 197 -5.45 4.81 -14.74
N VAL A 198 -4.23 5.23 -14.42
CA VAL A 198 -3.70 5.28 -13.06
C VAL A 198 -3.24 6.70 -12.76
N PHE A 199 -3.71 7.22 -11.62
CA PHE A 199 -3.39 8.56 -11.14
C PHE A 199 -2.93 8.47 -9.68
N GLY A 200 -1.79 9.07 -9.34
CA GLY A 200 -1.32 9.06 -7.96
C GLY A 200 -0.09 9.92 -7.70
N SER A 201 0.18 10.25 -6.44
CA SER A 201 1.36 10.99 -5.98
C SER A 201 2.61 10.11 -5.94
N VAL A 202 3.77 10.65 -6.30
CA VAL A 202 5.07 9.94 -6.19
C VAL A 202 6.04 10.61 -5.22
N THR A 203 5.59 11.65 -4.52
CA THR A 203 6.35 12.37 -3.50
C THR A 203 5.50 12.50 -2.24
N HIS A 204 6.09 12.12 -1.10
CA HIS A 204 5.39 11.92 0.18
C HIS A 204 6.09 12.66 1.33
N ASP A 205 6.46 13.92 1.11
CA ASP A 205 7.27 14.72 2.04
C ASP A 205 6.44 15.67 2.91
N LYS A 206 5.35 16.22 2.36
CA LYS A 206 4.55 17.27 3.02
C LYS A 206 3.05 17.01 3.00
N TRP A 207 2.52 16.51 1.89
CA TRP A 207 1.09 16.48 1.64
C TRP A 207 0.51 15.11 1.93
N LYS A 208 -0.71 15.08 2.45
CA LYS A 208 -1.64 13.97 2.22
C LYS A 208 -2.30 14.18 0.87
N SER A 209 -2.16 13.22 -0.04
CA SER A 209 -2.67 13.36 -1.40
C SER A 209 -4.06 12.73 -1.53
N GLY A 210 -5.02 13.49 -2.05
CA GLY A 210 -6.36 13.02 -2.37
C GLY A 210 -6.58 12.93 -3.88
N ILE A 211 -7.41 11.97 -4.29
CA ILE A 211 -7.89 11.82 -5.67
C ILE A 211 -9.40 11.75 -5.67
N GLN A 212 -10.04 12.80 -6.14
CA GLN A 212 -11.49 12.87 -6.31
C GLN A 212 -11.85 12.48 -7.74
N ALA A 213 -12.71 11.49 -7.87
CA ALA A 213 -13.20 10.97 -9.15
C ALA A 213 -14.72 10.81 -9.07
N ALA A 214 -15.45 11.54 -9.92
CA ALA A 214 -16.90 11.56 -9.90
C ALA A 214 -17.51 11.57 -11.30
N GLY A 215 -18.66 10.92 -11.44
CA GLY A 215 -19.44 10.86 -12.68
C GLY A 215 -20.91 10.58 -12.38
N THR A 216 -21.80 11.18 -13.16
CA THR A 216 -23.26 11.07 -13.00
C THR A 216 -23.91 10.13 -14.02
N PHE A 217 -23.24 9.88 -15.15
CA PHE A 217 -23.72 9.02 -16.22
C PHE A 217 -22.83 7.79 -16.33
N ALA A 218 -23.43 6.62 -16.55
CA ALA A 218 -22.71 5.36 -16.60
C ALA A 218 -21.60 5.41 -17.66
N GLY A 219 -20.39 5.01 -17.27
CA GLY A 219 -19.22 5.04 -18.14
C GLY A 219 -18.57 6.42 -18.33
N GLU A 220 -19.13 7.49 -17.78
CA GLU A 220 -18.63 8.86 -17.98
C GLU A 220 -18.05 9.44 -16.68
N LEU A 221 -16.71 9.50 -16.59
CA LEU A 221 -16.05 10.26 -15.53
C LEU A 221 -16.08 11.76 -15.88
N ALA A 222 -16.87 12.55 -15.15
CA ALA A 222 -17.05 13.98 -15.42
C ALA A 222 -16.04 14.87 -14.67
N ARG A 223 -15.54 14.41 -13.51
CA ARG A 223 -14.60 15.14 -12.65
C ARG A 223 -13.45 14.24 -12.23
N LEU A 224 -12.23 14.74 -12.37
CA LEU A 224 -11.01 14.17 -11.84
C LEU A 224 -10.20 15.27 -11.15
N ARG A 225 -9.69 15.03 -9.96
CA ARG A 225 -8.83 15.97 -9.25
C ARG A 225 -7.83 15.23 -8.37
N VAL A 226 -6.53 15.44 -8.62
CA VAL A 226 -5.43 14.91 -7.79
C VAL A 226 -4.78 16.09 -7.08
N TYR A 227 -4.74 16.10 -5.75
CA TYR A 227 -4.34 17.27 -4.98
C TYR A 227 -3.61 16.89 -3.68
N GLY A 228 -2.74 17.79 -3.20
CA GLY A 228 -2.23 17.74 -1.83
C GLY A 228 -3.11 18.57 -0.92
N GLY A 229 -3.34 18.09 0.31
CA GLY A 229 -4.18 18.76 1.31
C GLY A 229 -5.35 17.93 1.81
N ALA A 230 -5.38 16.63 1.54
CA ALA A 230 -6.48 15.77 1.93
C ALA A 230 -6.53 15.58 3.45
N THR A 231 -7.69 15.83 4.05
CA THR A 231 -7.98 15.54 5.46
C THR A 231 -9.43 15.17 5.64
N GLY A 232 -9.70 14.15 6.46
CA GLY A 232 -11.05 13.76 6.83
C GLY A 232 -11.09 12.41 7.53
N LEU A 233 -12.26 11.76 7.47
CA LEU A 233 -12.52 10.50 8.16
C LEU A 233 -11.52 9.38 7.80
N HIS A 234 -11.12 9.30 6.53
CA HIS A 234 -10.23 8.25 6.04
C HIS A 234 -8.75 8.54 6.27
N THR A 235 -8.33 9.80 6.35
CA THR A 235 -6.97 10.18 6.79
C THR A 235 -6.83 10.26 8.31
N ARG A 236 -7.94 10.02 9.04
CA ARG A 236 -8.07 10.04 10.50
C ARG A 236 -7.89 11.42 11.15
N ASP A 237 -8.02 12.48 10.36
CA ASP A 237 -7.85 13.85 10.85
C ASP A 237 -9.15 14.47 11.34
N SER A 238 -9.09 15.17 12.47
CA SER A 238 -10.14 16.05 12.97
C SER A 238 -9.91 17.52 12.60
N LEU A 239 -8.74 17.85 12.06
CA LEU A 239 -8.33 19.19 11.64
C LEU A 239 -8.12 19.23 10.12
N SER A 240 -8.14 20.42 9.55
CA SER A 240 -7.70 20.63 8.17
C SER A 240 -6.20 20.42 8.01
N HIS A 241 -5.77 19.99 6.83
CA HIS A 241 -4.35 19.81 6.49
C HIS A 241 -3.50 21.01 6.90
N GLY A 242 -2.32 20.79 7.50
CA GLY A 242 -1.35 21.83 7.81
C GLY A 242 -1.11 22.83 6.67
N ALA A 243 -0.94 24.11 7.00
CA ALA A 243 -0.70 25.13 5.98
C ALA A 243 0.79 25.13 5.60
N VAL A 244 1.09 24.71 4.39
CA VAL A 244 2.46 24.74 3.87
C VAL A 244 2.82 26.17 3.53
N SER A 245 3.95 26.66 4.03
CA SER A 245 4.37 28.06 3.84
C SER A 245 5.63 28.19 2.99
N GLY A 246 5.73 29.30 2.26
CA GLY A 246 6.93 29.64 1.52
C GLY A 246 6.69 30.73 0.48
N ARG A 247 7.76 31.11 -0.22
CA ARG A 247 7.66 31.94 -1.43
C ARG A 247 7.20 31.13 -2.63
N GLU A 248 7.68 29.89 -2.72
CA GLU A 248 7.23 28.90 -3.69
C GLU A 248 6.69 27.69 -2.93
N ILE A 249 5.43 27.34 -3.20
CA ILE A 249 4.78 26.14 -2.66
C ILE A 249 4.57 25.18 -3.81
N ARG A 250 5.00 23.92 -3.65
CA ARG A 250 4.90 22.86 -4.65
C ARG A 250 3.85 21.84 -4.22
N SER A 251 3.08 21.36 -5.18
CA SER A 251 2.18 20.22 -5.01
C SER A 251 2.97 18.91 -4.87
N PRO A 252 2.30 17.79 -4.54
CA PRO A 252 2.84 16.48 -4.86
C PRO A 252 3.18 16.39 -6.35
N LEU A 253 4.24 15.66 -6.69
CA LEU A 253 4.50 15.20 -8.04
C LEU A 253 3.50 14.07 -8.35
N VAL A 254 2.75 14.19 -9.44
CA VAL A 254 1.65 13.28 -9.78
C VAL A 254 1.96 12.48 -11.03
N PHE A 255 1.81 11.17 -10.92
CA PHE A 255 1.82 10.18 -11.99
C PHE A 255 0.50 10.18 -12.75
N VAL A 256 0.58 10.23 -14.09
CA VAL A 256 -0.56 10.15 -15.01
C VAL A 256 -0.26 9.12 -16.08
N GLY A 257 -0.87 7.94 -15.99
CA GLY A 257 -0.59 6.80 -16.88
C GLY A 257 -1.85 6.14 -17.43
N LYS A 258 -1.72 5.50 -18.59
CA LYS A 258 -2.75 4.63 -19.20
C LYS A 258 -2.11 3.31 -19.62
N TYR A 259 -2.81 2.22 -19.36
CA TYR A 259 -2.33 0.86 -19.57
C TYR A 259 -3.41 0.01 -20.22
N ASP A 260 -2.98 -1.00 -20.98
CA ASP A 260 -3.90 -2.01 -21.51
C ASP A 260 -4.41 -2.94 -20.40
N ASP A 261 -3.65 -3.04 -19.32
CA ASP A 261 -4.07 -3.66 -18.07
C ASP A 261 -3.76 -2.71 -16.91
N TYR A 262 -4.80 -2.22 -16.23
CA TYR A 262 -4.66 -1.32 -15.08
C TYR A 262 -3.78 -1.91 -13.98
N ARG A 263 -3.67 -3.24 -13.92
CA ARG A 263 -2.86 -3.92 -12.93
C ARG A 263 -1.37 -3.65 -13.14
N GLU A 264 -0.91 -3.71 -14.38
CA GLU A 264 0.45 -3.31 -14.76
C GLU A 264 0.71 -1.83 -14.47
N GLY A 265 -0.33 -1.00 -14.62
CA GLY A 265 -0.27 0.41 -14.30
C GLY A 265 -0.04 0.69 -12.81
N LEU A 266 -0.71 -0.04 -11.92
CA LEU A 266 -0.50 0.07 -10.48
C LEU A 266 0.89 -0.42 -10.06
N GLU A 267 1.42 -1.46 -10.70
CA GLU A 267 2.80 -1.89 -10.50
C GLU A 267 3.82 -0.87 -11.01
N ALA A 268 3.54 -0.23 -12.15
CA ALA A 268 4.38 0.84 -12.68
C ALA A 268 4.37 2.07 -11.76
N TYR A 269 3.22 2.39 -11.16
CA TYR A 269 3.10 3.43 -10.13
C TYR A 269 3.94 3.11 -8.89
N GLY A 270 3.90 1.86 -8.39
CA GLY A 270 4.76 1.41 -7.29
C GLY A 270 6.26 1.57 -7.63
N ARG A 271 6.68 1.16 -8.84
CA ARG A 271 8.06 1.34 -9.30
C ARG A 271 8.45 2.81 -9.44
N ALA A 272 7.56 3.67 -9.93
CA ALA A 272 7.81 5.10 -10.05
C ALA A 272 8.03 5.76 -8.67
N ASN A 273 7.30 5.32 -7.63
CA ASN A 273 7.56 5.73 -6.26
C ASN A 273 8.95 5.28 -5.77
N ALA A 274 9.31 4.02 -6.04
CA ALA A 274 10.61 3.45 -5.66
C ALA A 274 11.81 4.14 -6.35
N GLU A 275 11.60 4.77 -7.52
CA GLU A 275 12.62 5.60 -8.18
C GLU A 275 12.84 6.95 -7.47
N ILE A 276 11.82 7.50 -6.80
CA ILE A 276 11.91 8.75 -6.03
C ILE A 276 12.48 8.47 -4.64
N VAL A 277 11.91 7.50 -3.92
CA VAL A 277 12.39 7.02 -2.62
C VAL A 277 12.46 5.49 -2.66
N PRO A 278 13.65 4.88 -2.61
CA PRO A 278 13.74 3.41 -2.60
C PRO A 278 13.10 2.79 -1.36
N ALA A 279 12.54 1.58 -1.52
CA ALA A 279 12.13 0.74 -0.39
C ALA A 279 13.32 0.47 0.56
N LEU A 280 13.04 0.25 1.86
CA LEU A 280 14.07 -0.09 2.82
C LEU A 280 14.68 -1.46 2.44
N PRO A 281 16.00 -1.55 2.19
CA PRO A 281 16.59 -2.75 1.62
C PRO A 281 16.56 -3.90 2.63
N TRP A 282 16.07 -5.06 2.19
CA TRP A 282 16.10 -6.31 2.95
C TRP A 282 16.82 -7.39 2.18
N LYS A 283 17.83 -8.01 2.81
CA LYS A 283 18.61 -9.12 2.23
C LYS A 283 18.25 -10.49 2.81
N GLY A 284 17.49 -10.52 3.90
CA GLY A 284 17.03 -11.78 4.48
C GLY A 284 15.93 -12.42 3.63
N GLY A 285 15.60 -13.68 3.95
CA GLY A 285 14.45 -14.35 3.37
C GLY A 285 13.12 -13.77 3.85
N VAL A 286 12.03 -14.38 3.38
CA VAL A 286 10.67 -14.18 3.92
C VAL A 286 10.68 -14.44 5.42
N PRO A 287 10.05 -13.58 6.25
CA PRO A 287 9.88 -13.88 7.66
C PRO A 287 8.81 -14.97 7.82
N PHE A 288 9.19 -16.06 8.46
CA PHE A 288 8.31 -17.14 8.88
C PHE A 288 8.18 -17.14 10.40
N GLY A 289 7.21 -17.84 10.96
CA GLY A 289 7.18 -18.14 12.39
C GLY A 289 5.82 -17.86 12.99
N TRP A 290 5.75 -17.05 14.05
CA TRP A 290 4.53 -16.88 14.84
C TRP A 290 4.40 -15.51 15.49
N ASN A 291 3.15 -15.04 15.66
CA ASN A 291 2.79 -13.83 16.38
C ASN A 291 1.67 -14.10 17.40
N SER A 292 1.76 -13.48 18.58
CA SER A 292 0.91 -13.80 19.73
C SER A 292 -0.50 -13.20 19.72
N TRP A 293 -0.76 -12.18 18.91
CA TRP A 293 -1.98 -11.36 19.06
C TRP A 293 -3.26 -12.19 18.95
N SER A 294 -3.46 -12.91 17.85
CA SER A 294 -4.65 -13.75 17.69
C SER A 294 -4.70 -14.95 18.61
N ALA A 295 -3.54 -15.46 19.04
CA ALA A 295 -3.48 -16.67 19.85
C ALA A 295 -4.01 -16.41 21.26
N VAL A 296 -3.57 -15.30 21.88
CA VAL A 296 -3.77 -15.08 23.32
C VAL A 296 -4.15 -13.66 23.73
N MET A 297 -4.03 -12.65 22.87
CA MET A 297 -4.40 -11.26 23.18
C MET A 297 -3.85 -10.78 24.55
N ASP A 298 -4.72 -10.33 25.44
CA ASP A 298 -4.37 -9.86 26.80
C ASP A 298 -3.99 -10.99 27.77
N LYS A 299 -4.12 -12.26 27.36
CA LYS A 299 -3.73 -13.46 28.12
C LYS A 299 -2.30 -13.92 27.82
N LEU A 300 -1.48 -13.00 27.32
CA LEU A 300 -0.08 -13.22 27.06
C LEU A 300 0.67 -13.60 28.35
N ASP A 301 1.41 -14.71 28.33
CA ASP A 301 2.26 -15.17 29.43
C ASP A 301 3.53 -15.87 28.91
N ALA A 302 4.52 -16.10 29.79
CA ALA A 302 5.80 -16.73 29.41
C ALA A 302 5.64 -18.18 28.95
N ASP A 303 4.64 -18.90 29.46
CA ASP A 303 4.40 -20.31 29.13
C ASP A 303 3.96 -20.49 27.68
N VAL A 304 3.09 -19.59 27.18
CA VAL A 304 2.70 -19.53 25.77
C VAL A 304 3.93 -19.49 24.88
N TYR A 305 4.85 -18.55 25.14
CA TYR A 305 6.02 -18.35 24.30
C TYR A 305 6.98 -19.52 24.32
N MET A 306 7.28 -20.04 25.51
CA MET A 306 8.17 -21.19 25.62
C MET A 306 7.60 -22.38 24.85
N ARG A 307 6.31 -22.68 25.02
CA ARG A 307 5.69 -23.81 24.31
C ARG A 307 5.56 -23.59 22.81
N VAL A 308 5.28 -22.38 22.36
CA VAL A 308 5.22 -22.05 20.93
C VAL A 308 6.61 -22.18 20.30
N SER A 309 7.64 -21.57 20.93
CA SER A 309 9.04 -21.69 20.52
C SER A 309 9.46 -23.14 20.40
N ASP A 310 9.11 -23.96 21.39
CA ASP A 310 9.44 -25.38 21.44
C ASP A 310 8.71 -26.17 20.36
N PHE A 311 7.41 -25.93 20.18
CA PHE A 311 6.64 -26.55 19.12
C PHE A 311 7.23 -26.23 17.73
N ILE A 312 7.56 -24.96 17.46
CA ILE A 312 8.16 -24.56 16.18
C ILE A 312 9.51 -25.26 15.98
N GLY A 313 10.38 -25.30 16.99
CA GLY A 313 11.69 -25.93 16.90
C GLY A 313 11.63 -27.46 16.74
N GLU A 314 10.88 -28.12 17.62
CA GLU A 314 10.80 -29.58 17.71
C GLU A 314 9.90 -30.20 16.63
N THR A 315 8.94 -29.43 16.09
CA THR A 315 7.97 -29.95 15.11
C THR A 315 8.17 -29.35 13.73
N LEU A 316 8.13 -28.02 13.59
CA LEU A 316 8.13 -27.40 12.26
C LEU A 316 9.53 -27.30 11.66
N GLN A 317 10.54 -26.98 12.46
CA GLN A 317 11.94 -26.93 12.01
C GLN A 317 12.52 -28.35 11.91
N SER A 318 12.45 -29.14 12.98
CA SER A 318 12.96 -30.53 12.97
C SER A 318 12.22 -31.43 11.98
N GLY A 319 10.94 -31.14 11.68
CA GLY A 319 10.15 -31.82 10.64
C GLY A 319 10.44 -31.34 9.22
N GLY A 320 11.28 -30.33 9.02
CA GLY A 320 11.72 -29.83 7.71
C GLY A 320 10.76 -28.86 7.01
N ALA A 321 9.65 -28.48 7.64
CA ALA A 321 8.71 -27.50 7.08
C ALA A 321 9.34 -26.10 7.04
N LEU A 322 10.00 -25.69 8.13
CA LEU A 322 10.83 -24.49 8.22
C LEU A 322 12.31 -24.90 8.18
N ARG A 323 13.11 -24.27 7.33
CA ARG A 323 14.52 -24.61 7.13
C ARG A 323 15.42 -23.87 8.11
N GLU A 324 16.64 -24.35 8.30
CA GLU A 324 17.64 -23.68 9.15
C GLU A 324 18.05 -22.30 8.62
N ASP A 325 18.02 -22.09 7.31
CA ASP A 325 18.32 -20.81 6.65
C ASP A 325 17.13 -19.85 6.61
N ASP A 326 15.98 -20.26 7.12
CA ASP A 326 14.79 -19.42 7.22
C ASP A 326 14.90 -18.42 8.36
N ALA A 327 14.40 -17.21 8.13
CA ALA A 327 14.22 -16.23 9.19
C ALA A 327 12.95 -16.59 9.99
N VAL A 328 13.09 -17.48 10.98
CA VAL A 328 11.98 -17.94 11.84
C VAL A 328 11.86 -17.03 13.07
N PHE A 329 10.78 -16.25 13.13
CA PHE A 329 10.51 -15.29 14.20
C PHE A 329 9.46 -15.79 15.19
N VAL A 330 9.68 -15.54 16.48
CA VAL A 330 8.65 -15.70 17.53
C VAL A 330 8.38 -14.32 18.13
N ASN A 331 7.23 -13.76 17.79
CA ASN A 331 6.92 -12.35 18.03
C ASN A 331 6.04 -12.15 19.27
N PHE A 332 6.54 -11.28 20.15
CA PHE A 332 5.81 -10.75 21.28
C PHE A 332 4.98 -9.54 20.84
N ASP A 333 3.68 -9.73 20.66
CA ASP A 333 2.77 -8.63 20.32
C ASP A 333 2.38 -7.80 21.57
N ALA A 334 1.37 -6.95 21.45
CA ALA A 334 0.83 -6.17 22.55
C ALA A 334 0.65 -7.01 23.83
N PHE A 335 0.86 -6.36 24.99
CA PHE A 335 0.88 -6.95 26.32
C PHE A 335 2.14 -7.74 26.72
N TRP A 336 3.20 -7.73 25.91
CA TRP A 336 4.51 -8.29 26.28
C TRP A 336 5.08 -7.73 27.58
N ASN A 337 4.70 -6.50 27.92
CA ASN A 337 5.09 -5.80 29.14
C ASN A 337 4.33 -6.28 30.40
N HIS A 338 3.46 -7.30 30.29
CA HIS A 338 2.96 -8.04 31.46
C HIS A 338 4.02 -8.96 32.05
N LEU A 339 5.02 -9.36 31.27
CA LEU A 339 6.14 -10.18 31.72
C LEU A 339 7.13 -9.34 32.53
N THR A 340 7.74 -9.95 33.55
CA THR A 340 8.92 -9.34 34.18
C THR A 340 10.09 -9.33 33.20
N GLU A 341 11.10 -8.50 33.48
CA GLU A 341 12.31 -8.48 32.66
C GLU A 341 13.00 -9.86 32.67
N GLU A 342 13.03 -10.56 33.80
CA GLU A 342 13.60 -11.90 33.91
C GLU A 342 12.83 -12.92 33.06
N GLU A 343 11.50 -12.88 33.06
CA GLU A 343 10.66 -13.74 32.22
C GLU A 343 10.88 -13.46 30.73
N LEU A 344 10.96 -12.18 30.35
CA LEU A 344 11.22 -11.76 28.98
C LEU A 344 12.59 -12.26 28.50
N GLN A 345 13.64 -12.07 29.30
CA GLN A 345 14.99 -12.56 28.99
C GLN A 345 15.05 -14.09 28.90
N ALA A 346 14.33 -14.80 29.78
CA ALA A 346 14.24 -16.26 29.71
C ALA A 346 13.57 -16.73 28.41
N CYS A 347 12.49 -16.06 27.98
CA CYS A 347 11.85 -16.41 26.71
C CYS A 347 12.73 -16.10 25.51
N VAL A 348 13.40 -14.93 25.48
CA VAL A 348 14.38 -14.57 24.44
C VAL A 348 15.48 -15.62 24.35
N ALA A 349 16.03 -16.05 25.49
CA ALA A 349 17.04 -17.09 25.54
C ALA A 349 16.53 -18.43 24.99
N ARG A 350 15.28 -18.81 25.29
CA ARG A 350 14.66 -20.04 24.78
C ARG A 350 14.46 -20.00 23.27
N VAL A 351 13.90 -18.91 22.73
CA VAL A 351 13.72 -18.69 21.29
C VAL A 351 15.06 -18.84 20.55
N ARG A 352 16.11 -18.21 21.06
CA ARG A 352 17.46 -18.34 20.49
C ARG A 352 18.03 -19.74 20.60
N ALA A 353 17.80 -20.43 21.72
CA ALA A 353 18.26 -21.81 21.91
C ALA A 353 17.62 -22.78 20.89
N ASN A 354 16.42 -22.47 20.41
CA ASN A 354 15.73 -23.22 19.35
C ASN A 354 16.14 -22.77 17.93
N GLY A 355 17.14 -21.89 17.79
CA GLY A 355 17.60 -21.37 16.50
C GLY A 355 16.67 -20.34 15.87
N GLN A 356 15.79 -19.72 16.66
CA GLN A 356 14.79 -18.75 16.19
C GLN A 356 15.20 -17.32 16.55
N LEU A 357 14.51 -16.35 15.94
CA LEU A 357 14.71 -14.93 16.11
C LEU A 357 13.58 -14.34 16.98
N PRO A 358 13.88 -13.74 18.14
CA PRO A 358 12.85 -13.10 18.95
C PRO A 358 12.41 -11.78 18.30
N GLY A 359 11.10 -11.54 18.22
CA GLY A 359 10.53 -10.27 17.80
C GLY A 359 9.61 -9.65 18.86
N ILE A 360 9.35 -8.35 18.75
CA ILE A 360 8.59 -7.58 19.74
C ILE A 360 7.64 -6.57 19.08
N TYR A 361 6.93 -5.78 19.89
CA TYR A 361 5.88 -4.84 19.48
C TYR A 361 6.02 -3.48 20.17
N ALA A 362 5.71 -2.40 19.44
CA ALA A 362 5.60 -1.06 20.00
C ALA A 362 4.60 -0.16 19.24
N THR A 363 4.09 0.85 19.93
CA THR A 363 3.25 1.93 19.36
C THR A 363 3.90 3.29 19.59
N PRO A 364 4.87 3.70 18.76
CA PRO A 364 5.74 4.84 19.06
C PRO A 364 5.01 6.20 19.06
N PHE A 365 3.81 6.28 18.49
CA PHE A 365 3.05 7.53 18.34
C PHE A 365 1.68 7.51 19.05
N ALA A 366 1.35 6.44 19.78
CA ALA A 366 0.08 6.30 20.48
C ALA A 366 0.27 6.24 22.01
N TYR A 367 -0.38 7.15 22.74
CA TYR A 367 -0.47 7.10 24.19
C TYR A 367 -1.79 6.46 24.63
N TRP A 368 -1.68 5.23 25.14
CA TRP A 368 -2.82 4.42 25.61
C TRP A 368 -3.32 4.75 27.03
N GLY A 369 -2.63 5.65 27.73
CA GLY A 369 -3.06 6.09 29.06
C GLY A 369 -4.28 7.00 28.99
N ARG A 370 -5.16 6.90 30.00
CA ARG A 370 -6.39 7.72 30.08
C ARG A 370 -6.15 9.12 30.65
N ASP A 371 -5.09 9.29 31.43
CA ASP A 371 -4.77 10.54 32.13
C ASP A 371 -3.60 11.26 31.44
N PRO A 372 -3.83 12.39 30.76
CA PRO A 372 -2.77 13.23 30.21
C PRO A 372 -1.89 13.89 31.27
N GLU A 373 -2.32 14.00 32.52
CA GLU A 373 -1.51 14.59 33.61
C GLU A 373 -0.54 13.59 34.23
N LYS A 374 -0.55 12.34 33.77
CA LYS A 374 0.38 11.32 34.24
C LYS A 374 1.83 11.76 33.93
N PRO A 375 2.76 11.66 34.89
CA PRO A 375 4.19 11.88 34.62
C PRO A 375 4.72 10.94 33.54
N VAL A 376 5.58 11.45 32.66
CA VAL A 376 6.23 10.65 31.63
C VAL A 376 7.34 9.81 32.25
N GLU A 377 7.30 8.50 32.03
CA GLU A 377 8.28 7.58 32.59
C GLU A 377 9.71 7.93 32.16
N GLY A 378 10.60 8.14 33.13
CA GLY A 378 12.01 8.46 32.88
C GLY A 378 12.30 9.93 32.54
N PHE A 379 11.32 10.84 32.69
CA PHE A 379 11.48 12.28 32.50
C PHE A 379 10.86 13.07 33.67
N GLU A 380 11.70 13.59 34.56
CA GLU A 380 11.25 14.32 35.75
C GLU A 380 10.54 15.63 35.38
N GLY A 381 9.39 15.90 36.02
CA GLY A 381 8.68 17.17 35.90
C GLY A 381 7.88 17.35 34.60
N VAL A 382 7.80 16.34 33.74
CA VAL A 382 7.04 16.39 32.48
C VAL A 382 5.84 15.45 32.55
N VAL A 383 4.69 15.92 32.05
CA VAL A 383 3.47 15.11 31.94
C VAL A 383 3.11 14.80 30.49
N TYR A 384 2.38 13.70 30.25
CA TYR A 384 2.03 13.26 28.90
C TYR A 384 1.33 14.35 28.08
N ARG A 385 0.48 15.19 28.68
CA ARG A 385 -0.22 16.31 28.01
C ARG A 385 0.74 17.16 27.19
N GLU A 386 1.96 17.38 27.65
CA GLU A 386 2.96 18.20 26.94
C GLU A 386 3.37 17.57 25.60
N LEU A 387 3.40 16.23 25.54
CA LEU A 387 3.83 15.42 24.39
C LEU A 387 2.68 15.16 23.40
N LEU A 388 1.43 15.25 23.82
CA LEU A 388 0.27 14.94 22.98
C LEU A 388 0.00 16.04 21.94
N LEU A 389 -0.45 15.63 20.75
CA LEU A 389 -0.91 16.55 19.72
C LEU A 389 -2.11 17.37 20.18
N LYS A 390 -2.09 18.64 19.79
CA LYS A 390 -3.09 19.64 20.12
C LYS A 390 -3.52 20.39 18.86
N ASP A 391 -4.67 21.03 18.92
CA ASP A 391 -5.02 22.05 17.95
C ASP A 391 -4.24 23.36 18.20
N GLU A 392 -4.45 24.36 17.33
CA GLU A 392 -3.82 25.68 17.45
C GLU A 392 -4.23 26.43 18.73
N ALA A 393 -5.40 26.12 19.30
CA ALA A 393 -5.88 26.70 20.56
C ALA A 393 -5.25 26.03 21.79
N GLY A 394 -4.47 24.95 21.61
CA GLY A 394 -3.85 24.18 22.67
C GLY A 394 -4.77 23.12 23.30
N ALA A 395 -5.93 22.85 22.71
CA ALA A 395 -6.79 21.76 23.14
C ALA A 395 -6.27 20.43 22.58
N LEU A 396 -6.34 19.36 23.39
CA LEU A 396 -5.97 18.02 22.94
C LEU A 396 -6.89 17.58 21.80
N LEU A 397 -6.32 16.88 20.82
CA LEU A 397 -7.11 16.25 19.76
C LEU A 397 -7.96 15.10 20.35
N PRO A 398 -9.10 14.77 19.71
CA PRO A 398 -9.84 13.56 20.03
C PRO A 398 -8.95 12.32 19.91
N THR A 399 -9.20 11.32 20.76
CA THR A 399 -8.49 10.05 20.68
C THR A 399 -8.83 9.30 19.39
N LEU A 400 -7.81 8.71 18.76
CA LEU A 400 -7.96 7.74 17.67
C LEU A 400 -7.77 6.33 18.26
N ASP A 401 -8.73 5.45 18.04
CA ASP A 401 -8.79 4.08 18.61
C ASP A 401 -8.66 4.01 20.15
N GLY A 402 -9.06 5.08 20.82
CA GLY A 402 -8.99 5.21 22.27
C GLY A 402 -7.62 5.65 22.81
N ALA A 403 -6.64 5.90 21.94
CA ALA A 403 -5.34 6.46 22.30
C ALA A 403 -5.23 7.93 21.87
N TYR A 404 -4.47 8.72 22.63
CA TYR A 404 -4.06 10.05 22.20
C TYR A 404 -2.88 9.95 21.24
N ALA A 405 -2.87 10.78 20.20
CA ALA A 405 -1.71 10.90 19.32
C ALA A 405 -0.59 11.69 20.02
N MET A 406 0.61 11.12 20.06
CA MET A 406 1.83 11.80 20.52
C MET A 406 2.46 12.55 19.35
N ASP A 407 3.00 13.74 19.60
CA ASP A 407 3.72 14.52 18.60
C ASP A 407 5.08 13.86 18.27
N PRO A 408 5.29 13.33 17.06
CA PRO A 408 6.53 12.66 16.68
C PRO A 408 7.77 13.58 16.72
N THR A 409 7.54 14.90 16.75
CA THR A 409 8.61 15.92 16.70
C THR A 409 9.07 16.35 18.09
N HIS A 410 8.31 16.01 19.13
CA HIS A 410 8.63 16.40 20.49
C HIS A 410 9.91 15.69 20.99
N PRO A 411 10.89 16.39 21.59
CA PRO A 411 12.19 15.82 21.93
C PRO A 411 12.12 14.63 22.89
N ILE A 412 11.14 14.64 23.81
CA ILE A 412 10.91 13.52 24.74
C ILE A 412 10.31 12.30 24.02
N VAL A 413 9.44 12.50 23.02
CA VAL A 413 8.90 11.40 22.20
C VAL A 413 10.04 10.77 21.39
N VAL A 414 10.84 11.61 20.72
CA VAL A 414 12.04 11.18 19.98
C VAL A 414 13.00 10.39 20.85
N GLU A 415 13.32 10.88 22.04
CA GLU A 415 14.22 10.20 22.97
C GLU A 415 13.60 8.90 23.51
N SER A 416 12.29 8.87 23.77
CA SER A 416 11.58 7.66 24.19
C SER A 416 11.65 6.58 23.11
N ILE A 417 11.46 6.94 21.84
CA ILE A 417 11.61 6.03 20.71
C ILE A 417 13.04 5.47 20.67
N ARG A 418 14.07 6.33 20.75
CA ARG A 418 15.48 5.89 20.73
C ARG A 418 15.79 4.91 21.86
N ARG A 419 15.37 5.24 23.09
CA ARG A 419 15.56 4.39 24.28
C ARG A 419 14.85 3.05 24.13
N GLN A 420 13.62 3.07 23.60
CA GLN A 420 12.84 1.84 23.41
C GLN A 420 13.48 0.94 22.34
N MET A 421 13.85 1.49 21.18
CA MET A 421 14.52 0.72 20.13
C MET A 421 15.87 0.16 20.60
N ALA A 422 16.68 0.97 21.30
CA ALA A 422 17.94 0.52 21.89
C ALA A 422 17.71 -0.62 22.90
N ARG A 423 16.72 -0.48 23.80
CA ARG A 423 16.35 -1.54 24.74
C ARG A 423 15.99 -2.83 24.02
N PHE A 424 15.24 -2.78 22.91
CA PHE A 424 14.90 -3.97 22.14
C PHE A 424 16.14 -4.62 21.51
N VAL A 425 17.05 -3.82 20.97
CA VAL A 425 18.32 -4.32 20.42
C VAL A 425 19.17 -4.98 21.51
N ASP A 426 19.31 -4.34 22.67
CA ASP A 426 20.10 -4.82 23.81
C ASP A 426 19.51 -6.09 24.43
N ALA A 427 18.18 -6.15 24.55
CA ALA A 427 17.44 -7.33 24.98
C ALA A 427 17.47 -8.48 23.95
N GLY A 428 18.05 -8.25 22.76
CA GLY A 428 18.35 -9.31 21.82
C GLY A 428 17.31 -9.56 20.72
N PHE A 429 16.27 -8.75 20.65
CA PHE A 429 15.27 -8.81 19.58
C PHE A 429 15.91 -8.56 18.21
N SER A 430 15.32 -9.11 17.16
CA SER A 430 15.76 -8.93 15.76
C SER A 430 14.61 -8.52 14.84
N TYR A 431 13.44 -8.27 15.41
CA TYR A 431 12.21 -7.91 14.72
C TYR A 431 11.39 -6.97 15.62
N VAL A 432 10.74 -5.97 15.03
CA VAL A 432 9.71 -5.17 15.69
C VAL A 432 8.49 -5.01 14.79
N LYS A 433 7.31 -5.26 15.34
CA LYS A 433 6.04 -4.81 14.79
C LYS A 433 5.75 -3.42 15.37
N LEU A 434 5.62 -2.43 14.50
CA LEU A 434 5.25 -1.06 14.87
C LEU A 434 3.81 -0.84 14.46
N ASP A 435 2.98 -0.49 15.43
CA ASP A 435 1.53 -0.42 15.25
C ASP A 435 0.99 0.97 15.62
N PHE A 436 -0.21 1.28 15.16
CA PHE A 436 -0.88 2.58 15.37
C PHE A 436 -0.03 3.78 14.93
N LEU A 437 0.59 3.63 13.77
CA LEU A 437 1.46 4.64 13.17
C LEU A 437 0.68 5.79 12.53
N THR A 438 -0.61 5.59 12.21
CA THR A 438 -1.47 6.68 11.71
C THR A 438 -1.55 7.85 12.70
N HIS A 439 -1.48 7.60 14.02
CA HIS A 439 -1.43 8.65 15.04
C HIS A 439 -0.29 9.64 14.80
N GLY A 440 0.86 9.18 14.30
CA GLY A 440 2.00 10.04 13.98
C GLY A 440 1.83 10.86 12.70
N ALA A 441 0.85 10.52 11.86
CA ALA A 441 0.54 11.24 10.63
C ALA A 441 -0.63 12.22 10.79
N MET A 442 -1.29 12.28 11.95
CA MET A 442 -2.41 13.19 12.20
C MET A 442 -1.97 14.65 12.17
N GLU A 443 -2.81 15.52 11.61
CA GLU A 443 -2.63 16.96 11.68
C GLU A 443 -2.74 17.47 13.12
N GLY A 444 -1.89 18.41 13.48
CA GLY A 444 -1.90 19.06 14.77
C GLY A 444 -0.78 20.08 14.89
N LYS A 445 -0.67 20.69 16.06
CA LYS A 445 0.45 21.55 16.40
C LYS A 445 1.65 20.71 16.82
N HIS A 446 2.74 20.85 16.08
CA HIS A 446 4.00 20.15 16.32
C HIS A 446 4.99 21.01 17.14
N TYR A 447 5.89 20.35 17.86
CA TYR A 447 6.93 20.96 18.69
C TYR A 447 7.97 21.70 17.84
N LEU A 448 8.40 21.07 16.74
CA LEU A 448 9.30 21.70 15.77
C LEU A 448 8.51 22.63 14.85
N ALA A 449 8.81 23.92 14.90
CA ALA A 449 8.04 24.96 14.19
C ALA A 449 8.22 24.90 12.65
N GLU A 450 9.27 24.26 12.17
CA GLU A 450 9.52 24.00 10.75
C GLU A 450 8.70 22.83 10.18
N ILE A 451 8.05 22.04 11.05
CA ILE A 451 7.15 20.97 10.67
C ILE A 451 5.72 21.52 10.65
N GLU A 452 5.18 21.63 9.45
CA GLU A 452 3.89 22.29 9.21
C GLU A 452 2.74 21.29 9.05
N THR A 453 3.04 20.01 8.80
CA THR A 453 2.04 18.98 8.45
C THR A 453 2.26 17.66 9.20
N GLY A 454 1.19 16.88 9.35
CA GLY A 454 1.26 15.55 9.95
C GLY A 454 2.19 14.59 9.21
N ILE A 455 2.28 14.68 7.87
CA ILE A 455 3.19 13.85 7.07
C ILE A 455 4.66 14.20 7.30
N GLN A 456 4.99 15.48 7.47
CA GLN A 456 6.34 15.88 7.85
C GLN A 456 6.70 15.33 9.25
N ALA A 457 5.77 15.40 10.20
CA ALA A 457 5.96 14.84 11.53
C ALA A 457 6.16 13.32 11.49
N TYR A 458 5.34 12.60 10.71
CA TYR A 458 5.47 11.16 10.50
C TYR A 458 6.85 10.79 9.94
N ASN A 459 7.28 11.45 8.86
CA ASN A 459 8.60 11.24 8.25
C ASN A 459 9.74 11.47 9.26
N TYR A 460 9.62 12.52 10.08
CA TYR A 460 10.60 12.81 11.12
C TYR A 460 10.65 11.69 12.17
N GLY A 461 9.50 11.30 12.75
CA GLY A 461 9.42 10.24 13.74
C GLY A 461 9.91 8.88 13.22
N MET A 462 9.49 8.49 12.01
CA MET A 462 9.89 7.22 11.40
C MET A 462 11.37 7.20 11.01
N SER A 463 11.97 8.35 10.67
CA SER A 463 13.43 8.42 10.47
C SER A 463 14.20 8.08 11.74
N VAL A 464 13.71 8.51 12.91
CA VAL A 464 14.31 8.17 14.20
C VAL A 464 14.27 6.67 14.46
N VAL A 465 13.14 6.01 14.15
CA VAL A 465 13.01 4.56 14.30
C VAL A 465 13.98 3.82 13.37
N ARG A 466 13.99 4.16 12.08
CA ARG A 466 14.89 3.58 11.09
C ARG A 466 16.35 3.74 11.51
N ASP A 467 16.77 4.93 11.91
CA ASP A 467 18.16 5.24 12.28
C ASP A 467 18.57 4.60 13.62
N ALA A 468 17.61 4.31 14.51
CA ALA A 468 17.86 3.57 15.74
C ALA A 468 18.07 2.07 15.49
N LEU A 469 17.45 1.53 14.44
CA LEU A 469 17.49 0.11 14.07
C LEU A 469 18.40 -0.18 12.86
N ASP A 470 19.12 0.82 12.35
CA ASP A 470 20.01 0.68 11.19
C ASP A 470 21.05 -0.44 11.44
N PRO A 471 21.12 -1.48 10.58
CA PRO A 471 22.13 -2.54 10.70
C PRO A 471 23.57 -2.04 10.77
N ALA A 472 23.91 -0.92 10.12
CA ALA A 472 25.24 -0.33 10.21
C ALA A 472 25.55 0.22 11.61
N ARG A 473 24.52 0.63 12.36
CA ARG A 473 24.63 1.11 13.73
C ARG A 473 24.61 -0.01 14.76
N ILE A 474 23.68 -0.96 14.61
CA ILE A 474 23.46 -2.01 15.61
C ILE A 474 24.29 -3.28 15.36
N GLY A 475 24.96 -3.37 14.21
CA GLY A 475 25.87 -4.47 13.86
C GLY A 475 25.21 -5.76 13.36
N ARG A 476 23.89 -5.77 13.12
CA ARG A 476 23.14 -6.94 12.64
C ARG A 476 21.84 -6.52 11.93
N PRO A 477 21.27 -7.37 11.05
CA PRO A 477 19.94 -7.13 10.50
C PRO A 477 18.87 -7.03 11.60
N PHE A 478 17.89 -6.16 11.39
CA PHE A 478 16.72 -6.03 12.26
C PHE A 478 15.48 -5.78 11.40
N PHE A 479 14.46 -6.60 11.53
CA PHE A 479 13.29 -6.53 10.68
C PHE A 479 12.21 -5.59 11.25
N ILE A 480 11.83 -4.57 10.49
CA ILE A 480 10.72 -3.66 10.83
C ILE A 480 9.48 -4.06 10.01
N ASN A 481 8.39 -4.38 10.71
CA ASN A 481 7.05 -4.57 10.13
C ASN A 481 6.10 -3.48 10.61
N LEU A 482 5.31 -2.89 9.70
CA LEU A 482 4.33 -1.86 10.02
C LEU A 482 2.91 -2.42 10.07
N SER A 483 2.14 -2.03 11.07
CA SER A 483 0.70 -2.31 11.20
C SER A 483 -0.02 -1.01 11.59
N ILE A 484 -1.34 -0.95 11.32
CA ILE A 484 -2.18 0.25 11.48
C ILE A 484 -1.41 1.52 11.11
N ALA A 485 -1.04 1.58 9.83
CA ALA A 485 -0.10 2.53 9.28
C ALA A 485 -0.61 3.11 7.96
N PRO A 486 -0.28 4.39 7.67
CA PRO A 486 -0.46 4.94 6.32
C PRO A 486 0.21 4.06 5.26
N LEU A 487 -0.32 4.07 4.03
CA LEU A 487 0.36 3.42 2.89
C LEU A 487 1.65 4.15 2.49
N PHE A 488 1.62 5.48 2.63
CA PHE A 488 2.73 6.39 2.41
C PHE A 488 2.84 7.35 3.59
N PRO A 489 4.04 7.86 3.94
CA PRO A 489 5.32 7.64 3.27
C PRO A 489 5.92 6.24 3.48
N HIS A 490 6.56 5.68 2.46
CA HIS A 490 7.26 4.37 2.52
C HIS A 490 8.77 4.54 2.72
N GLY A 491 9.53 3.43 2.73
CA GLY A 491 11.00 3.46 2.88
C GLY A 491 11.51 3.38 4.32
N TYR A 492 10.62 3.17 5.30
CA TYR A 492 10.96 3.04 6.72
C TYR A 492 10.85 1.62 7.27
N ALA A 493 10.43 0.64 6.46
CA ALA A 493 10.22 -0.74 6.91
C ALA A 493 10.36 -1.76 5.78
N HIS A 494 10.52 -3.03 6.15
CA HIS A 494 10.67 -4.14 5.21
C HIS A 494 9.33 -4.78 4.84
N SER A 495 8.35 -4.74 5.75
CA SER A 495 6.97 -5.15 5.46
C SER A 495 5.95 -4.20 6.04
N ARG A 496 4.75 -4.25 5.46
CA ARG A 496 3.57 -3.54 5.95
C ARG A 496 2.36 -4.44 5.83
N ARG A 497 1.52 -4.43 6.86
CA ARG A 497 0.23 -5.12 6.84
C ARG A 497 -0.72 -4.49 5.83
N ILE A 498 -1.34 -5.31 4.99
CA ILE A 498 -2.19 -4.81 3.89
C ILE A 498 -3.62 -4.51 4.33
N SER A 499 -4.13 -5.21 5.34
CA SER A 499 -5.43 -5.01 5.98
C SER A 499 -5.28 -4.63 7.46
N CYS A 500 -6.39 -4.31 8.13
CA CYS A 500 -6.47 -4.36 9.61
C CYS A 500 -6.33 -5.82 10.09
N ASP A 501 -6.56 -6.07 11.39
CA ASP A 501 -6.55 -7.40 11.98
C ASP A 501 -7.41 -8.41 11.18
N ALA A 502 -6.81 -9.56 10.84
CA ALA A 502 -7.43 -10.64 10.07
C ALA A 502 -7.26 -12.01 10.76
N PHE A 503 -8.32 -12.41 11.46
CA PHE A 503 -8.41 -13.64 12.25
C PHE A 503 -8.66 -14.90 11.39
N GLY A 504 -9.32 -15.92 11.94
CA GLY A 504 -9.38 -17.26 11.34
C GLY A 504 -10.63 -17.59 10.52
N LEU A 505 -11.74 -16.83 10.63
CA LEU A 505 -12.98 -17.20 9.95
C LEU A 505 -12.94 -16.87 8.44
N ILE A 506 -13.83 -17.47 7.66
CA ILE A 506 -13.85 -17.23 6.20
C ILE A 506 -14.08 -15.76 5.83
N GLY A 507 -14.89 -15.04 6.62
CA GLY A 507 -15.10 -13.61 6.43
C GLY A 507 -13.84 -12.78 6.69
N ASP A 508 -12.99 -13.19 7.64
CA ASP A 508 -11.70 -12.54 7.91
C ASP A 508 -10.72 -12.79 6.75
N THR A 509 -10.76 -14.00 6.17
CA THR A 509 -9.99 -14.36 4.98
C THR A 509 -10.39 -13.54 3.76
N GLU A 510 -11.70 -13.40 3.51
CA GLU A 510 -12.24 -12.54 2.45
C GLU A 510 -11.82 -11.09 2.66
N TYR A 511 -11.92 -10.58 3.89
CA TYR A 511 -11.51 -9.23 4.22
C TYR A 511 -10.02 -8.96 3.93
N MET A 512 -9.13 -9.86 4.33
CA MET A 512 -7.70 -9.72 4.02
C MET A 512 -7.45 -9.78 2.50
N LEU A 513 -8.12 -10.69 1.79
CA LEU A 513 -8.01 -10.80 0.33
C LEU A 513 -8.63 -9.62 -0.43
N ASN A 514 -9.54 -8.84 0.16
CA ASN A 514 -9.99 -7.57 -0.41
C ASN A 514 -8.83 -6.58 -0.51
N ALA A 515 -8.00 -6.47 0.53
CA ALA A 515 -6.79 -5.65 0.47
C ALA A 515 -5.83 -6.17 -0.59
N LEU A 516 -5.60 -7.49 -0.66
CA LEU A 516 -4.72 -8.08 -1.67
C LEU A 516 -5.20 -7.83 -3.11
N THR A 517 -6.52 -7.88 -3.32
CA THR A 517 -7.18 -7.62 -4.61
C THR A 517 -6.84 -6.25 -5.18
N SER A 518 -6.46 -5.28 -4.35
CA SER A 518 -6.23 -3.89 -4.79
C SER A 518 -4.83 -3.35 -4.47
N ALA A 519 -4.06 -4.04 -3.61
CA ALA A 519 -2.76 -3.60 -3.12
C ALA A 519 -1.63 -4.63 -3.34
N TRP A 520 -1.80 -5.60 -4.24
CA TRP A 520 -0.74 -6.56 -4.57
C TRP A 520 0.57 -5.87 -5.03
N TRP A 521 0.42 -4.77 -5.76
CA TRP A 521 1.51 -4.01 -6.37
C TRP A 521 2.47 -3.38 -5.36
N VAL A 522 2.08 -3.31 -4.08
CA VAL A 522 2.90 -2.81 -2.97
C VAL A 522 4.10 -3.72 -2.68
N ASN A 523 3.95 -5.04 -2.91
CA ASN A 523 5.01 -6.04 -2.75
C ASN A 523 6.13 -5.80 -3.77
N ASP A 524 7.37 -5.81 -3.30
CA ASP A 524 8.59 -5.58 -4.08
C ASP A 524 8.69 -4.22 -4.77
N THR A 525 7.77 -3.29 -4.51
CA THR A 525 7.88 -1.89 -4.97
C THR A 525 8.06 -0.92 -3.80
N LEU A 526 7.15 -0.93 -2.82
CA LEU A 526 7.20 -0.03 -1.67
C LEU A 526 7.78 -0.71 -0.42
N TYR A 527 7.43 -1.98 -0.23
CA TYR A 527 7.89 -2.85 0.86
C TYR A 527 8.34 -4.19 0.27
N ARG A 528 9.35 -4.83 0.88
CA ARG A 528 9.81 -6.14 0.42
C ARG A 528 8.70 -7.18 0.56
N PHE A 529 7.91 -7.13 1.64
CA PHE A 529 6.85 -8.09 1.88
C PHE A 529 5.53 -7.41 2.22
N ASN A 530 4.44 -7.96 1.71
CA ASN A 530 3.10 -7.67 2.19
C ASN A 530 2.82 -8.60 3.39
N ASP A 531 2.38 -8.02 4.51
CA ASP A 531 2.01 -8.77 5.70
C ASP A 531 0.49 -9.09 5.67
N PRO A 532 0.09 -10.37 5.54
CA PRO A 532 -1.31 -10.80 5.58
C PRO A 532 -1.85 -10.91 7.01
N ASP A 533 -1.12 -10.39 8.00
CA ASP A 533 -1.36 -10.56 9.42
C ASP A 533 -1.15 -12.02 9.91
N HIS A 534 -1.45 -12.27 11.17
CA HIS A 534 -1.35 -13.56 11.84
C HIS A 534 -2.21 -14.64 11.16
N THR A 535 -1.58 -15.74 10.78
CA THR A 535 -2.20 -16.86 10.06
C THR A 535 -2.77 -17.87 11.05
N VAL A 536 -4.08 -17.80 11.28
CA VAL A 536 -4.80 -18.67 12.21
C VAL A 536 -5.32 -19.89 11.47
N LEU A 537 -4.85 -21.08 11.86
CA LEU A 537 -5.23 -22.36 11.26
C LEU A 537 -6.36 -23.05 12.01
N TYR A 538 -6.51 -22.78 13.30
CA TYR A 538 -7.50 -23.41 14.16
C TYR A 538 -8.39 -22.41 14.87
N LYS A 539 -7.84 -21.53 15.70
CA LYS A 539 -8.67 -20.71 16.59
C LYS A 539 -7.99 -19.42 17.03
N SER A 540 -8.64 -18.30 16.75
CA SER A 540 -8.34 -17.02 17.39
C SER A 540 -8.96 -16.96 18.78
N HIS A 541 -8.28 -16.29 19.71
CA HIS A 541 -8.67 -16.18 21.12
C HIS A 541 -10.14 -15.73 21.30
N ASN A 542 -10.54 -14.71 20.55
CA ASN A 542 -11.84 -14.05 20.62
C ASN A 542 -12.91 -14.64 19.67
N GLN A 543 -12.61 -15.73 18.96
CA GLN A 543 -13.51 -16.35 18.00
C GLN A 543 -13.75 -17.82 18.31
N ARG A 544 -14.73 -18.41 17.60
CA ARG A 544 -14.91 -19.86 17.59
C ARG A 544 -13.73 -20.55 16.89
N ALA A 545 -13.59 -21.86 17.10
CA ALA A 545 -12.72 -22.66 16.25
C ALA A 545 -13.21 -22.63 14.80
N THR A 546 -12.26 -22.64 13.88
CA THR A 546 -12.46 -22.67 12.43
C THR A 546 -12.78 -24.09 11.97
N ALA A 547 -13.67 -24.20 10.98
CA ALA A 547 -13.77 -25.42 10.20
C ALA A 547 -12.44 -25.66 9.45
N GLU A 548 -12.21 -26.89 8.99
CA GLU A 548 -10.98 -27.23 8.26
C GLU A 548 -10.79 -26.37 7.01
N ASP A 549 -11.85 -26.17 6.21
CA ASP A 549 -11.81 -25.35 5.01
C ASP A 549 -11.56 -23.86 5.30
N GLU A 550 -12.10 -23.32 6.40
CA GLU A 550 -11.80 -21.96 6.83
C GLU A 550 -10.32 -21.78 7.17
N GLY A 551 -9.76 -22.70 7.97
CA GLY A 551 -8.34 -22.68 8.33
C GLY A 551 -7.41 -22.86 7.13
N ARG A 552 -7.76 -23.77 6.20
CA ARG A 552 -7.01 -23.96 4.94
C ARG A 552 -7.07 -22.71 4.06
N SER A 553 -8.24 -22.09 3.93
CA SER A 553 -8.40 -20.84 3.19
C SER A 553 -7.60 -19.71 3.81
N ARG A 554 -7.55 -19.60 5.14
CA ARG A 554 -6.70 -18.61 5.82
C ARG A 554 -5.21 -18.83 5.52
N LEU A 555 -4.74 -20.08 5.49
CA LEU A 555 -3.37 -20.43 5.12
C LEU A 555 -3.05 -20.09 3.67
N HIS A 556 -3.91 -20.48 2.72
CA HIS A 556 -3.72 -20.15 1.30
C HIS A 556 -3.67 -18.65 1.08
N ALA A 557 -4.58 -17.92 1.72
CA ALA A 557 -4.63 -16.47 1.61
C ALA A 557 -3.31 -15.84 2.10
N SER A 558 -2.73 -16.31 3.21
CA SER A 558 -1.41 -15.85 3.64
C SER A 558 -0.31 -16.19 2.64
N ILE A 559 -0.26 -17.41 2.12
CA ILE A 559 0.77 -17.86 1.17
C ILE A 559 0.80 -16.98 -0.08
N ILE A 560 -0.37 -16.59 -0.60
CA ILE A 560 -0.45 -15.81 -1.83
C ILE A 560 -0.22 -14.31 -1.62
N ALA A 561 -0.12 -13.85 -0.37
CA ALA A 561 -0.15 -12.42 -0.08
C ALA A 561 1.16 -11.67 -0.35
N GLY A 562 2.27 -12.34 -0.66
CA GLY A 562 3.61 -11.71 -0.70
C GLY A 562 4.36 -11.70 0.63
N THR A 563 3.81 -12.48 1.58
CA THR A 563 4.31 -13.06 2.82
C THR A 563 5.26 -12.28 3.74
N SER A 564 4.69 -11.91 4.88
CA SER A 564 5.25 -12.18 6.21
C SER A 564 4.44 -13.32 6.87
N LEU A 565 4.83 -14.58 6.66
CA LEU A 565 4.03 -15.75 7.07
C LEU A 565 4.24 -16.08 8.54
N LEU A 566 3.52 -15.37 9.41
CA LEU A 566 3.52 -15.59 10.85
C LEU A 566 2.24 -16.32 11.24
N LEU A 567 2.35 -17.52 11.81
CA LEU A 567 1.23 -18.28 12.37
C LEU A 567 0.66 -17.57 13.60
N GLY A 568 -0.58 -17.89 13.97
CA GLY A 568 -1.33 -17.14 14.99
C GLY A 568 -2.15 -17.98 15.97
N ASP A 569 -1.91 -19.28 16.08
CA ASP A 569 -2.63 -20.17 17.01
C ASP A 569 -1.90 -20.37 18.35
N ASP A 570 -2.65 -20.71 19.40
CA ASP A 570 -2.08 -21.17 20.67
C ASP A 570 -1.78 -22.68 20.60
N TYR A 571 -0.50 -23.05 20.53
CA TYR A 571 -0.07 -24.45 20.42
C TYR A 571 -0.14 -25.26 21.73
N ARG A 572 -0.64 -24.67 22.82
CA ARG A 572 -1.14 -25.44 23.97
C ARG A 572 -2.39 -26.25 23.61
N MET A 573 -3.11 -25.85 22.56
CA MET A 573 -4.25 -26.58 22.02
C MET A 573 -3.75 -27.70 21.08
N PRO A 574 -4.01 -28.99 21.39
CA PRO A 574 -3.54 -30.10 20.57
C PRO A 574 -4.04 -30.04 19.11
N GLU A 575 -5.26 -29.55 18.89
CA GLU A 575 -5.85 -29.42 17.55
C GLU A 575 -5.14 -28.36 16.70
N ALA A 576 -4.75 -27.24 17.31
CA ALA A 576 -3.95 -26.21 16.63
C ALA A 576 -2.56 -26.73 16.25
N ALA A 577 -1.89 -27.39 17.20
CA ALA A 577 -0.59 -28.00 16.98
C ALA A 577 -0.65 -29.10 15.89
N ALA A 578 -1.71 -29.92 15.89
CA ALA A 578 -1.92 -30.93 14.87
C ALA A 578 -2.11 -30.32 13.47
N ARG A 579 -2.98 -29.30 13.32
CA ARG A 579 -3.17 -28.61 12.04
C ARG A 579 -1.88 -27.99 11.52
N ALA A 580 -1.16 -27.26 12.36
CA ALA A 580 0.11 -26.64 11.96
C ALA A 580 1.15 -27.67 11.52
N ARG A 581 1.30 -28.78 12.27
CA ARG A 581 2.20 -29.87 11.90
C ARG A 581 1.78 -30.49 10.57
N ASP A 582 0.54 -30.95 10.47
CA ASP A 582 0.09 -31.79 9.36
C ASP A 582 -0.02 -30.98 8.06
N TRP A 583 -0.45 -29.71 8.14
CA TRP A 583 -0.60 -28.87 6.96
C TRP A 583 0.71 -28.26 6.48
N LEU A 584 1.74 -28.15 7.31
CA LEU A 584 3.05 -27.62 6.87
C LEU A 584 4.09 -28.72 6.59
N ALA A 585 3.82 -29.98 6.98
CA ALA A 585 4.77 -31.09 6.93
C ALA A 585 5.41 -31.37 5.56
N SER A 586 4.69 -31.16 4.44
CA SER A 586 5.25 -31.40 3.10
C SER A 586 6.28 -30.35 2.69
N GLY A 587 6.28 -29.18 3.35
CA GLY A 587 7.11 -28.04 3.00
C GLY A 587 6.71 -27.33 1.69
N GLU A 588 5.77 -27.87 0.90
CA GLU A 588 5.40 -27.29 -0.40
C GLU A 588 4.69 -25.94 -0.24
N ALA A 589 3.76 -25.82 0.73
CA ALA A 589 3.14 -24.54 1.10
C ALA A 589 4.20 -23.48 1.46
N VAL A 590 5.16 -23.89 2.29
CA VAL A 590 6.23 -23.00 2.73
C VAL A 590 7.17 -22.66 1.57
N ALA A 591 7.43 -23.59 0.66
CA ALA A 591 8.25 -23.34 -0.53
C ALA A 591 7.62 -22.31 -1.47
N LEU A 592 6.29 -22.36 -1.66
CA LEU A 592 5.58 -21.32 -2.41
C LEU A 592 5.64 -19.97 -1.68
N ALA A 593 5.37 -19.96 -0.37
CA ALA A 593 5.48 -18.74 0.46
C ALA A 593 6.89 -18.12 0.45
N ARG A 594 7.94 -18.96 0.37
CA ARG A 594 9.36 -18.55 0.35
C ARG A 594 9.73 -17.73 -0.89
N LYS A 595 8.95 -17.81 -1.97
CA LYS A 595 9.13 -16.93 -3.13
C LYS A 595 8.93 -15.46 -2.75
N GLY A 596 8.13 -15.16 -1.72
CA GLY A 596 7.92 -13.80 -1.21
C GLY A 596 7.29 -12.88 -2.25
N LYS A 597 6.40 -13.44 -3.09
CA LYS A 597 5.73 -12.76 -4.19
C LYS A 597 4.23 -12.82 -4.00
N THR A 598 3.57 -11.70 -4.16
CA THR A 598 2.11 -11.64 -4.16
C THR A 598 1.52 -12.24 -5.44
N PHE A 599 0.38 -12.93 -5.33
CA PHE A 599 -0.41 -13.34 -6.48
C PHE A 599 -1.27 -12.17 -6.98
N LEU A 600 -1.33 -12.02 -8.30
CA LEU A 600 -2.14 -11.03 -8.97
C LEU A 600 -3.62 -11.48 -8.99
N PRO A 601 -4.61 -10.63 -8.64
CA PRO A 601 -6.01 -10.97 -8.88
C PRO A 601 -6.23 -11.18 -10.38
N VAL A 602 -6.85 -12.29 -10.77
CA VAL A 602 -7.18 -12.54 -12.18
C VAL A 602 -8.13 -11.46 -12.66
N ASP A 603 -9.20 -11.20 -11.91
CA ASP A 603 -10.14 -10.13 -12.20
C ASP A 603 -10.40 -9.29 -10.96
N GLY A 604 -10.66 -7.99 -11.15
CA GLY A 604 -11.13 -7.11 -10.09
C GLY A 604 -12.59 -7.37 -9.73
N VAL A 605 -13.03 -6.88 -8.56
CA VAL A 605 -14.40 -7.07 -8.05
C VAL A 605 -15.13 -5.74 -7.98
N ALA A 606 -16.45 -5.75 -8.21
CA ALA A 606 -17.29 -4.58 -8.00
C ALA A 606 -17.60 -4.40 -6.50
N GLY A 607 -17.58 -3.16 -6.03
CA GLY A 607 -17.78 -2.84 -4.62
C GLY A 607 -16.57 -3.25 -3.76
N ALA A 608 -16.83 -3.54 -2.49
CA ALA A 608 -15.79 -3.74 -1.47
C ALA A 608 -15.44 -5.23 -1.23
N GLY A 609 -15.73 -6.14 -2.16
CA GLY A 609 -15.42 -7.57 -2.02
C GLY A 609 -13.98 -7.94 -2.40
N ALA A 610 -13.57 -9.18 -2.13
CA ALA A 610 -12.32 -9.77 -2.61
C ALA A 610 -12.51 -10.51 -3.94
N ALA A 611 -11.48 -10.47 -4.79
CA ALA A 611 -11.36 -11.38 -5.93
C ALA A 611 -11.36 -12.82 -5.43
N ASP A 612 -11.92 -13.74 -6.22
CA ASP A 612 -12.01 -15.16 -5.89
C ASP A 612 -10.91 -15.98 -6.56
N ILE A 613 -10.15 -15.39 -7.48
CA ILE A 613 -9.11 -16.08 -8.26
C ILE A 613 -7.87 -15.19 -8.37
N PHE A 614 -6.73 -15.74 -7.98
CA PHE A 614 -5.43 -15.08 -8.02
C PHE A 614 -4.43 -15.96 -8.75
N ALA A 615 -3.42 -15.34 -9.37
CA ALA A 615 -2.44 -16.02 -10.21
C ALA A 615 -1.01 -15.53 -9.96
N LEU A 616 -0.04 -16.44 -10.03
CA LEU A 616 1.39 -16.11 -10.01
C LEU A 616 2.13 -16.90 -11.08
N ARG A 617 2.71 -16.18 -12.05
CA ARG A 617 3.58 -16.79 -13.06
C ARG A 617 4.98 -17.02 -12.48
N THR A 618 5.50 -18.22 -12.70
CA THR A 618 6.84 -18.65 -12.30
C THR A 618 7.49 -19.45 -13.42
N ASP A 619 8.77 -19.77 -13.27
CA ASP A 619 9.49 -20.62 -14.23
C ASP A 619 8.91 -22.06 -14.30
N GLU A 620 8.17 -22.49 -13.28
CA GLU A 620 7.50 -23.80 -13.20
C GLU A 620 6.17 -23.82 -13.99
N GLY A 621 5.60 -22.65 -14.28
CA GLY A 621 4.26 -22.48 -14.84
C GLY A 621 3.44 -21.42 -14.11
N LEU A 622 2.11 -21.54 -14.18
CA LEU A 622 1.18 -20.59 -13.56
C LEU A 622 0.51 -21.21 -12.34
N TRP A 623 0.81 -20.64 -11.17
CA TRP A 623 0.06 -20.94 -9.96
C TRP A 623 -1.28 -20.22 -9.98
N LEU A 624 -2.34 -20.92 -9.61
CA LEU A 624 -3.68 -20.38 -9.40
C LEU A 624 -4.15 -20.67 -7.98
N ALA A 625 -4.79 -19.66 -7.37
CA ALA A 625 -5.45 -19.78 -6.08
C ALA A 625 -6.92 -19.38 -6.25
N CYS A 626 -7.84 -20.28 -5.90
CA CYS A 626 -9.27 -20.08 -6.02
C CYS A 626 -9.94 -20.17 -4.65
N PHE A 627 -10.89 -19.27 -4.36
CA PHE A 627 -11.55 -19.18 -3.07
C PHE A 627 -13.07 -19.22 -3.19
N ASN A 628 -13.71 -19.83 -2.20
CA ASN A 628 -15.13 -19.71 -1.93
C ASN A 628 -15.35 -19.08 -0.55
N TYR A 629 -15.86 -17.86 -0.53
CA TYR A 629 -16.10 -17.12 0.71
C TYR A 629 -17.46 -17.44 1.37
N ASP A 630 -18.32 -18.21 0.70
CA ASP A 630 -19.61 -18.63 1.25
C ASP A 630 -19.40 -19.78 2.25
N GLY A 631 -19.71 -19.54 3.52
CA GLY A 631 -19.54 -20.52 4.60
C GLY A 631 -20.55 -21.65 4.63
N GLU A 632 -21.55 -21.65 3.74
CA GLU A 632 -22.64 -22.63 3.74
C GLU A 632 -22.79 -23.37 2.40
N ARG A 633 -22.41 -22.74 1.28
CA ARG A 633 -22.70 -23.24 -0.06
C ARG A 633 -21.43 -23.53 -0.85
N ALA A 634 -21.43 -24.67 -1.55
CA ALA A 634 -20.43 -24.97 -2.54
C ALA A 634 -20.60 -24.09 -3.80
N VAL A 635 -19.52 -23.90 -4.55
CA VAL A 635 -19.52 -23.12 -5.79
C VAL A 635 -18.71 -23.80 -6.88
N LYS A 636 -19.15 -23.65 -8.13
CA LYS A 636 -18.38 -24.01 -9.32
C LYS A 636 -17.65 -22.76 -9.82
N ARG A 637 -16.33 -22.85 -9.95
CA ARG A 637 -15.48 -21.81 -10.54
C ARG A 637 -15.16 -22.19 -11.98
N THR A 638 -15.19 -21.18 -12.86
CA THR A 638 -14.84 -21.30 -14.28
C THR A 638 -13.87 -20.18 -14.61
N ILE A 639 -12.70 -20.53 -15.16
CA ILE A 639 -11.64 -19.59 -15.52
C ILE A 639 -11.42 -19.69 -17.01
N GLY A 640 -11.81 -18.67 -17.77
CA GLY A 640 -11.55 -18.63 -19.20
C GLY A 640 -10.05 -18.51 -19.48
N TRP A 641 -9.53 -19.26 -20.45
CA TRP A 641 -8.11 -19.19 -20.82
C TRP A 641 -7.70 -17.78 -21.26
N ASN A 642 -8.62 -17.05 -21.90
CA ASN A 642 -8.43 -15.65 -22.29
C ASN A 642 -8.23 -14.67 -21.11
N ARG A 643 -8.47 -15.08 -19.87
CA ARG A 643 -8.23 -14.27 -18.68
C ARG A 643 -6.83 -14.49 -18.09
N LEU A 644 -6.13 -15.54 -18.51
CA LEU A 644 -4.84 -15.96 -17.97
C LEU A 644 -3.69 -15.60 -18.93
N PRO A 645 -2.47 -15.39 -18.42
CA PRO A 645 -1.30 -15.07 -19.23
C PRO A 645 -0.66 -16.32 -19.87
N LEU A 646 -1.46 -17.33 -20.25
CA LEU A 646 -1.02 -18.58 -20.87
C LEU A 646 -2.08 -19.12 -21.82
N GLU A 647 -1.66 -19.87 -22.84
CA GLU A 647 -2.57 -20.56 -23.74
C GLU A 647 -2.83 -22.00 -23.27
N ARG A 648 -4.04 -22.53 -23.56
CA ARG A 648 -4.41 -23.91 -23.22
C ARG A 648 -3.41 -24.93 -23.78
N ALA A 649 -2.87 -24.68 -24.97
CA ALA A 649 -1.96 -25.59 -25.66
C ALA A 649 -0.63 -25.80 -24.91
N ASP A 650 -0.24 -24.83 -24.06
CA ASP A 650 1.02 -24.89 -23.31
C ASP A 650 0.92 -25.72 -22.03
N ILE A 651 -0.29 -26.10 -21.61
CA ILE A 651 -0.54 -26.77 -20.34
C ILE A 651 -0.65 -28.28 -20.51
N SER A 652 0.23 -29.00 -19.82
CA SER A 652 0.26 -30.47 -19.83
C SER A 652 -0.66 -31.09 -18.78
N HIS A 653 -0.63 -30.58 -17.55
CA HIS A 653 -1.43 -31.07 -16.42
C HIS A 653 -1.52 -30.03 -15.29
N ALA A 654 -2.39 -30.28 -14.31
CA ALA A 654 -2.47 -29.54 -13.07
C ALA A 654 -1.81 -30.34 -11.93
N VAL A 655 -1.13 -29.65 -11.01
CA VAL A 655 -0.59 -30.21 -9.78
C VAL A 655 -1.20 -29.44 -8.61
N SER A 656 -1.88 -30.15 -7.71
CA SER A 656 -2.52 -29.53 -6.55
C SER A 656 -1.54 -29.46 -5.38
N LEU A 657 -1.47 -28.29 -4.77
CA LEU A 657 -0.76 -28.07 -3.52
C LEU A 657 -1.67 -28.42 -2.33
N TYR A 658 -2.90 -27.89 -2.34
CA TYR A 658 -3.90 -28.08 -1.29
C TYR A 658 -5.32 -27.80 -1.80
N GLY A 659 -6.30 -28.38 -1.09
CA GLY A 659 -7.72 -28.06 -1.24
C GLY A 659 -8.47 -29.04 -2.12
N VAL A 660 -8.25 -28.96 -3.44
CA VAL A 660 -8.93 -29.81 -4.43
C VAL A 660 -7.92 -30.76 -5.07
N PRO A 661 -8.17 -32.08 -5.16
CA PRO A 661 -7.31 -32.99 -5.89
C PRO A 661 -7.10 -32.53 -7.34
N ALA A 662 -5.88 -32.68 -7.87
CA ALA A 662 -5.59 -32.27 -9.24
C ALA A 662 -6.51 -32.93 -10.30
N SER A 663 -6.99 -34.15 -10.03
CA SER A 663 -7.96 -34.87 -10.89
C SER A 663 -9.31 -34.17 -11.03
N ASP A 664 -9.64 -33.29 -10.08
CA ASP A 664 -10.94 -32.61 -10.02
C ASP A 664 -10.86 -31.20 -10.63
N VAL A 665 -9.65 -30.75 -11.02
CA VAL A 665 -9.43 -29.58 -11.86
C VAL A 665 -9.56 -29.99 -13.33
N ARG A 666 -10.66 -29.59 -13.97
CA ARG A 666 -10.93 -29.93 -15.37
C ARG A 666 -10.35 -28.87 -16.30
N LEU A 667 -9.36 -29.27 -17.10
CA LEU A 667 -8.75 -28.43 -18.13
C LEU A 667 -9.50 -28.60 -19.46
N GLY A 668 -10.63 -27.90 -19.61
CA GLY A 668 -11.41 -27.86 -20.85
C GLY A 668 -10.72 -27.04 -21.94
N ASP A 669 -11.28 -27.07 -23.14
CA ASP A 669 -10.73 -26.35 -24.30
C ASP A 669 -10.86 -24.82 -24.14
N ASP A 670 -12.00 -24.35 -23.60
CA ASP A 670 -12.29 -22.91 -23.45
C ASP A 670 -12.01 -22.38 -22.03
N ALA A 671 -12.06 -23.25 -21.02
CA ALA A 671 -11.93 -22.85 -19.62
C ALA A 671 -11.41 -23.96 -18.71
N ILE A 672 -10.90 -23.54 -17.56
CA ILE A 672 -10.63 -24.39 -16.40
C ILE A 672 -11.87 -24.41 -15.52
N GLU A 673 -12.31 -25.60 -15.10
CA GLU A 673 -13.43 -25.75 -14.17
C GLU A 673 -12.99 -26.50 -12.90
N LEU A 674 -13.43 -26.00 -11.74
CA LEU A 674 -13.28 -26.67 -10.45
C LEU A 674 -14.48 -26.41 -9.54
N ALA A 675 -14.73 -27.32 -8.61
CA ALA A 675 -15.76 -27.16 -7.58
C ALA A 675 -15.09 -26.95 -6.21
N LEU A 676 -15.54 -25.94 -5.47
CA LEU A 676 -15.11 -25.65 -4.11
C LEU A 676 -16.27 -25.88 -3.16
N GLY A 677 -16.02 -26.59 -2.06
CA GLY A 677 -16.95 -26.67 -0.94
C GLY A 677 -17.19 -25.32 -0.27
N ALA A 678 -18.10 -25.28 0.70
CA ALA A 678 -18.31 -24.10 1.53
C ALA A 678 -17.02 -23.71 2.26
N ALA A 679 -16.69 -22.41 2.29
CA ALA A 679 -15.44 -21.85 2.83
C ALA A 679 -14.13 -22.40 2.23
N ALA A 680 -14.19 -23.25 1.20
CA ALA A 680 -13.04 -23.95 0.67
C ALA A 680 -12.22 -23.08 -0.29
N SER A 681 -10.96 -23.43 -0.42
CA SER A 681 -10.05 -22.86 -1.41
C SER A 681 -9.14 -23.93 -1.98
N ALA A 682 -8.55 -23.64 -3.14
CA ALA A 682 -7.60 -24.51 -3.81
C ALA A 682 -6.42 -23.71 -4.32
N VAL A 683 -5.21 -24.26 -4.18
CA VAL A 683 -3.99 -23.73 -4.79
C VAL A 683 -3.37 -24.82 -5.64
N PHE A 684 -3.15 -24.54 -6.93
CA PHE A 684 -2.61 -25.52 -7.87
C PHE A 684 -1.74 -24.86 -8.93
N LEU A 685 -0.77 -25.61 -9.44
CA LEU A 685 0.12 -25.24 -10.53
C LEU A 685 -0.42 -25.79 -11.85
N LEU A 686 -0.54 -24.94 -12.86
CA LEU A 686 -0.67 -25.35 -14.26
C LEU A 686 0.73 -25.51 -14.84
N ALA A 687 1.17 -26.76 -15.00
CA ALA A 687 2.52 -27.09 -15.43
C ALA A 687 2.64 -27.06 -16.95
N THR A 688 3.67 -26.34 -17.43
CA THR A 688 4.06 -26.34 -18.85
C THR A 688 5.02 -27.49 -19.15
N ASP A 689 5.01 -28.03 -20.37
CA ASP A 689 5.99 -29.03 -20.78
C ASP A 689 7.36 -28.34 -20.95
N PRO A 690 8.47 -28.82 -20.36
CA PRO A 690 9.80 -28.18 -20.46
C PRO A 690 10.28 -27.89 -21.89
N ALA A 691 9.64 -28.44 -22.92
CA ALA A 691 9.96 -28.18 -24.33
C ALA A 691 9.31 -26.91 -24.94
N SER A 692 8.36 -26.25 -24.27
CA SER A 692 7.55 -25.17 -24.88
C SER A 692 7.93 -23.73 -24.49
N VAL A 693 8.99 -23.52 -23.70
CA VAL A 693 9.49 -22.16 -23.39
C VAL A 693 10.68 -21.84 -24.31
N THR A 694 10.38 -21.27 -25.48
CA THR A 694 11.35 -20.65 -26.40
C THR A 694 11.11 -19.16 -26.53
#